data_AF-A0A6L7RX37-F1
#
_entry.id   AF-A0A6L7RX37-F1
#
_cell.length_a   1.000
_cell.length_b   1.000
_cell.length_c   1.000
_cell.angle_alpha   90.00
_cell.angle_beta   90.00
_cell.angle_gamma   90.00
#
_symmetry.space_group_name_H-M   'P 1'
#
loop_
_entity.id
_entity.type
_entity.pdbx_description
1 polymer ?
#
loop_
_entity_poly.entity_id
_entity_poly.type
_entity_poly.pdbx_seq_one_letter_code
_entity_poly.pdbx_strand_id
1 'polypeptide(L)'
;SNDVKDTALAMQMSDATGLLLDGIDALLTVLADRAIEFKHTLAMGRSHGIHAEPMSFGLKLALWWSEMRRNRERVAGMRERIAVGMLSGPVGTFAGIPMEIEEDVCAQLGLKPAEVSNQVIQRDRHAEFLQVLALVASTLDKMATEIRALQRTEVGEVEEPFGRPGYVSKGSSSMPHKRNPELSERICGLARVIRSNSIVGLENVALWHERDISHSSAERIVLADSALALDYILDLMTGIIAHMTVKPERMRKNMDMTHGLVFSPRVMLALVESGLERGAAYDIVQHLAMQALDQDLSFQQLVGRDESVSQYLDDAHLAVLFDYGFFLEQVDAIYDRLGIEDANSDAVLSTNFPGLIHRGKVRDTYRVADGMMMMVATDRISAFDVIMDEPVPDKGVLLAQMSAFWFRDVIGDIVNNHMVGMAGDEDIPAEIAGAGALAHLPDEWNDRAMIIREAERIDMECVVRGYLAGSAWAEYETHGTVNGEVLPSGLRPAEMLPQPMFTPSTKAEEGHDIPLTETEAIELVGEELHERLKRISIAIFERASKHAAVLGMILVDTKFEFGFVDGELTLIDEVLTPDSSRFWDANDWKPGAFPPAYDKQHLREWLMETGWNREPPPPEVPDNVLRMTRQRYISVYERLTGTKFKG
;
A
#
# COMPACT_ATOMS: atom_id res chain seq x y z
N SER A 1 18.79 -38.22 -6.83
CA SER A 1 18.28 -37.99 -5.44
C SER A 1 18.34 -36.54 -5.05
N ASN A 2 19.50 -35.88 -5.17
CA ASN A 2 19.57 -34.45 -4.85
C ASN A 2 19.13 -33.56 -6.01
N ASP A 3 19.03 -34.10 -7.22
CA ASP A 3 18.25 -33.49 -8.32
C ASP A 3 16.85 -33.07 -7.84
N VAL A 4 16.18 -33.97 -7.11
CA VAL A 4 14.85 -33.70 -6.54
C VAL A 4 14.94 -32.80 -5.30
N LYS A 5 15.86 -33.09 -4.37
CA LYS A 5 15.91 -32.39 -3.07
C LYS A 5 16.34 -30.92 -3.20
N ASP A 6 17.40 -30.65 -3.96
CA ASP A 6 17.92 -29.29 -4.10
C ASP A 6 17.01 -28.45 -5.00
N THR A 7 16.44 -29.02 -6.08
CA THR A 7 15.44 -28.32 -6.90
C THR A 7 14.18 -27.98 -6.09
N ALA A 8 13.67 -28.93 -5.29
CA ALA A 8 12.53 -28.65 -4.41
C ALA A 8 12.86 -27.62 -3.32
N LEU A 9 14.08 -27.65 -2.77
CA LEU A 9 14.52 -26.65 -1.79
C LEU A 9 14.64 -25.26 -2.42
N ALA A 10 15.15 -25.15 -3.65
CA ALA A 10 15.22 -23.89 -4.38
C ALA A 10 13.83 -23.28 -4.62
N MET A 11 12.82 -24.12 -4.95
CA MET A 11 11.43 -23.67 -5.04
C MET A 11 10.96 -23.09 -3.70
N GLN A 12 11.14 -23.83 -2.60
CA GLN A 12 10.72 -23.40 -1.26
C GLN A 12 11.39 -22.09 -0.83
N MET A 13 12.69 -21.94 -1.10
CA MET A 13 13.42 -20.71 -0.79
C MET A 13 12.98 -19.54 -1.69
N SER A 14 12.68 -19.79 -2.97
CA SER A 14 12.16 -18.75 -3.88
C SER A 14 10.77 -18.27 -3.45
N ASP A 15 9.87 -19.19 -3.08
CA ASP A 15 8.53 -18.88 -2.58
C ASP A 15 8.59 -18.12 -1.25
N ALA A 16 9.42 -18.60 -0.31
CA ALA A 16 9.66 -17.90 0.96
C ALA A 16 10.22 -16.49 0.74
N THR A 17 11.11 -16.31 -0.24
CA THR A 17 11.63 -14.99 -0.60
C THR A 17 10.55 -14.08 -1.18
N GLY A 18 9.57 -14.63 -1.90
CA GLY A 18 8.38 -13.89 -2.35
C GLY A 18 7.61 -13.32 -1.16
N LEU A 19 7.29 -14.15 -0.18
CA LEU A 19 6.58 -13.71 1.05
C LEU A 19 7.37 -12.65 1.82
N LEU A 20 8.69 -12.83 1.94
CA LEU A 20 9.56 -11.84 2.59
C LEU A 20 9.60 -10.50 1.85
N LEU A 21 9.54 -10.51 0.51
CA LEU A 21 9.44 -9.28 -0.27
C LEU A 21 8.11 -8.56 0.00
N ASP A 22 7.00 -9.30 0.04
CA ASP A 22 5.68 -8.73 0.36
C ASP A 22 5.68 -8.11 1.78
N GLY A 23 6.29 -8.79 2.76
CA GLY A 23 6.45 -8.26 4.12
C GLY A 23 7.34 -7.02 4.20
N ILE A 24 8.42 -6.96 3.40
CA ILE A 24 9.27 -5.76 3.28
C ILE A 24 8.50 -4.61 2.64
N ASP A 25 7.69 -4.89 1.62
CA ASP A 25 6.88 -3.88 0.92
C ASP A 25 5.80 -3.30 1.83
N ALA A 26 5.15 -4.14 2.64
CA ALA A 26 4.22 -3.67 3.67
C ALA A 26 4.91 -2.74 4.69
N LEU A 27 6.12 -3.09 5.15
CA LEU A 27 6.89 -2.24 6.06
C LEU A 27 7.33 -0.92 5.39
N LEU A 28 7.73 -0.96 4.12
CA LEU A 28 8.11 0.22 3.35
C LEU A 28 6.94 1.20 3.23
N THR A 29 5.75 0.72 2.90
CA THR A 29 4.54 1.54 2.83
C THR A 29 4.32 2.25 4.17
N VAL A 30 4.24 1.50 5.26
CA VAL A 30 3.99 2.05 6.59
C VAL A 30 5.08 3.02 7.06
N LEU A 31 6.35 2.76 6.74
CA LEU A 31 7.45 3.67 7.06
C LEU A 31 7.37 4.99 6.28
N ALA A 32 7.03 4.94 4.99
CA ALA A 32 6.83 6.15 4.17
C ALA A 32 5.70 7.00 4.75
N ASP A 33 4.57 6.36 5.03
CA ASP A 33 3.39 7.06 5.53
C ASP A 33 3.65 7.75 6.87
N ARG A 34 4.26 7.03 7.82
CA ARG A 34 4.58 7.61 9.13
C ARG A 34 5.69 8.66 9.02
N ALA A 35 6.60 8.52 8.05
CA ALA A 35 7.59 9.56 7.76
C ALA A 35 6.92 10.85 7.27
N ILE A 36 5.93 10.76 6.38
CA ILE A 36 5.16 11.92 5.88
C ILE A 36 4.36 12.55 7.02
N GLU A 37 3.64 11.75 7.80
CA GLU A 37 2.82 12.22 8.93
C GLU A 37 3.63 13.06 9.94
N PHE A 38 4.87 12.67 10.21
CA PHE A 38 5.75 13.39 11.13
C PHE A 38 6.86 14.19 10.43
N LYS A 39 6.68 14.54 9.15
CA LYS A 39 7.69 15.20 8.30
C LYS A 39 8.32 16.40 8.99
N HIS A 40 7.54 17.27 9.65
CA HIS A 40 8.05 18.45 10.34
C HIS A 40 7.97 18.37 11.87
N THR A 41 7.73 17.18 12.43
CA THR A 41 7.67 17.02 13.89
C THR A 41 9.07 17.15 14.49
N LEU A 42 9.32 18.23 15.25
CA LEU A 42 10.60 18.44 15.92
C LEU A 42 10.86 17.35 16.97
N ALA A 43 12.07 16.79 16.92
CA ALA A 43 12.60 15.85 17.88
C ALA A 43 14.08 16.12 18.14
N MET A 44 14.57 15.67 19.29
CA MET A 44 15.97 15.85 19.65
C MET A 44 16.86 14.82 18.95
N GLY A 45 17.78 15.26 18.10
CA GLY A 45 18.87 14.43 17.62
C GLY A 45 19.80 14.03 18.75
N ARG A 46 20.26 12.77 18.74
CA ARG A 46 21.09 12.21 19.82
C ARG A 46 22.32 11.52 19.28
N SER A 47 23.50 11.95 19.72
CA SER A 47 24.78 11.30 19.48
C SER A 47 25.34 10.80 20.80
N HIS A 48 25.81 9.55 20.87
CA HIS A 48 26.25 8.91 22.12
C HIS A 48 25.18 8.88 23.24
N GLY A 49 23.90 9.00 22.88
CA GLY A 49 22.79 9.13 23.83
C GLY A 49 22.64 10.52 24.45
N ILE A 50 23.42 11.51 23.99
CA ILE A 50 23.40 12.91 24.44
C ILE A 50 22.73 13.79 23.39
N HIS A 51 22.04 14.86 23.82
CA HIS A 51 21.43 15.83 22.91
C HIS A 51 22.50 16.47 22.01
N ALA A 52 22.25 16.44 20.71
CA ALA A 52 23.03 17.12 19.68
C ALA A 52 22.20 18.28 19.12
N GLU A 53 21.78 18.20 17.85
CA GLU A 53 20.94 19.20 17.21
C GLU A 53 19.50 18.69 17.04
N PRO A 54 18.49 19.59 17.10
CA PRO A 54 17.12 19.24 16.74
C PRO A 54 17.05 18.70 15.31
N MET A 55 16.12 17.79 15.08
CA MET A 55 15.85 17.19 13.78
C MET A 55 14.35 16.94 13.63
N SER A 56 13.92 16.52 12.44
CA SER A 56 12.58 15.99 12.23
C SER A 56 12.48 14.52 12.69
N PHE A 57 11.42 14.15 13.41
CA PHE A 57 11.10 12.75 13.68
C PHE A 57 10.77 11.98 12.39
N GLY A 58 10.08 12.62 11.45
CA GLY A 58 9.84 12.05 10.11
C GLY A 58 11.13 11.65 9.41
N LEU A 59 12.20 12.46 9.50
CA LEU A 59 13.51 12.09 8.94
C LEU A 59 14.10 10.80 9.53
N LYS A 60 13.81 10.49 10.80
CA LYS A 60 14.23 9.24 11.44
C LYS A 60 13.54 8.03 10.78
N LEU A 61 12.27 8.17 10.45
CA LEU A 61 11.48 7.15 9.76
C LEU A 61 11.86 7.05 8.27
N ALA A 62 12.09 8.19 7.61
CA ALA A 62 12.57 8.24 6.23
C ALA A 62 13.95 7.57 6.06
N LEU A 63 14.82 7.70 7.06
CA LEU A 63 16.10 6.98 7.13
C LEU A 63 15.89 5.45 7.15
N TRP A 64 14.93 4.98 7.94
CA TRP A 64 14.58 3.55 8.03
C TRP A 64 13.97 3.05 6.71
N TRP A 65 13.09 3.84 6.11
CA TRP A 65 12.53 3.56 4.78
C TRP A 65 13.63 3.39 3.72
N SER A 66 14.57 4.34 3.65
CA SER A 66 15.70 4.27 2.73
C SER A 66 16.56 3.02 2.93
N GLU A 67 16.76 2.59 4.18
CA GLU A 67 17.49 1.35 4.48
C GLU A 67 16.73 0.10 4.06
N MET A 68 15.41 0.08 4.27
CA MET A 68 14.56 -1.02 3.83
C MET A 68 14.47 -1.12 2.31
N ARG A 69 14.54 -0.01 1.56
CA ARG A 69 14.64 -0.06 0.09
C ARG A 69 15.89 -0.79 -0.38
N ARG A 70 17.04 -0.47 0.21
CA ARG A 70 18.29 -1.20 -0.07
C ARG A 70 18.19 -2.68 0.31
N ASN A 71 17.48 -3.00 1.39
CA ASN A 71 17.23 -4.39 1.77
C ASN A 71 16.31 -5.12 0.78
N ARG A 72 15.25 -4.46 0.30
CA ARG A 72 14.36 -4.99 -0.73
C ARG A 72 15.15 -5.34 -2.00
N GLU A 73 16.02 -4.43 -2.47
CA GLU A 73 16.89 -4.67 -3.62
C GLU A 73 17.81 -5.89 -3.42
N ARG A 74 18.39 -6.03 -2.22
CA ARG A 74 19.23 -7.19 -1.87
C ARG A 74 18.44 -8.50 -1.89
N VAL A 75 17.25 -8.51 -1.31
CA VAL A 75 16.37 -9.70 -1.25
C VAL A 75 15.88 -10.06 -2.65
N ALA A 76 15.48 -9.09 -3.47
CA ALA A 76 15.07 -9.31 -4.85
C ALA A 76 16.23 -9.87 -5.70
N GLY A 77 17.42 -9.27 -5.60
CA GLY A 77 18.60 -9.77 -6.30
C GLY A 77 19.02 -11.17 -5.83
N MET A 78 18.92 -11.45 -4.53
CA MET A 78 19.17 -12.77 -3.97
C MET A 78 18.19 -13.81 -4.54
N ARG A 79 16.89 -13.48 -4.65
CA ARG A 79 15.86 -14.38 -5.21
C ARG A 79 16.27 -14.92 -6.58
N GLU A 80 16.73 -14.04 -7.47
CA GLU A 80 17.20 -14.42 -8.80
C GLU A 80 18.40 -15.39 -8.76
N ARG A 81 19.28 -15.25 -7.76
CA ARG A 81 20.46 -16.10 -7.61
C ARG A 81 20.15 -17.43 -6.94
N ILE A 82 19.14 -17.52 -6.08
CA ILE A 82 18.77 -18.77 -5.42
C ILE A 82 17.75 -19.58 -6.22
N ALA A 83 17.02 -18.96 -7.15
CA ALA A 83 16.00 -19.58 -8.00
C ALA A 83 16.61 -20.43 -9.13
N VAL A 84 17.44 -21.41 -8.75
CA VAL A 84 18.07 -22.35 -9.67
C VAL A 84 17.75 -23.80 -9.33
N GLY A 85 17.47 -24.63 -10.33
CA GLY A 85 17.26 -26.08 -10.20
C GLY A 85 18.45 -26.89 -10.71
N MET A 86 18.46 -28.20 -10.42
CA MET A 86 19.42 -29.13 -11.00
C MET A 86 18.81 -30.51 -11.31
N LEU A 87 19.12 -31.05 -12.48
CA LEU A 87 18.79 -32.42 -12.92
C LEU A 87 19.96 -33.04 -13.70
N SER A 88 21.18 -32.87 -13.18
CA SER A 88 22.43 -33.23 -13.85
C SER A 88 23.02 -34.59 -13.42
N GLY A 89 22.39 -35.25 -12.43
CA GLY A 89 22.69 -36.62 -12.04
C GLY A 89 23.82 -36.77 -11.00
N PRO A 90 24.50 -37.94 -10.94
CA PRO A 90 25.38 -38.27 -9.81
C PRO A 90 26.64 -37.43 -9.63
N VAL A 91 27.08 -36.67 -10.62
CA VAL A 91 28.30 -35.84 -10.49
C VAL A 91 28.21 -34.58 -11.36
N GLY A 92 27.01 -34.19 -11.79
CA GLY A 92 26.83 -32.97 -12.57
C GLY A 92 27.15 -33.05 -14.06
N THR A 93 27.35 -34.27 -14.60
CA THR A 93 27.88 -34.47 -15.95
C THR A 93 26.84 -34.79 -17.01
N PHE A 94 25.56 -34.91 -16.66
CA PHE A 94 24.48 -35.29 -17.57
C PHE A 94 24.65 -36.67 -18.24
N ALA A 95 25.53 -37.52 -17.72
CA ALA A 95 25.85 -38.82 -18.34
C ALA A 95 24.65 -39.78 -18.44
N GLY A 96 23.64 -39.60 -17.60
CA GLY A 96 22.42 -40.43 -17.58
C GLY A 96 21.11 -39.67 -17.80
N ILE A 97 21.15 -38.34 -17.97
CA ILE A 97 19.99 -37.46 -18.14
C ILE A 97 20.35 -36.38 -19.16
N PRO A 98 19.60 -36.22 -20.27
CA PRO A 98 19.78 -35.12 -21.22
C PRO A 98 19.55 -33.75 -20.59
N MET A 99 20.27 -32.72 -21.07
CA MET A 99 20.16 -31.34 -20.55
C MET A 99 18.76 -30.76 -20.75
N GLU A 100 18.09 -31.13 -21.83
CA GLU A 100 16.75 -30.67 -22.18
C GLU A 100 15.72 -31.01 -21.08
N ILE A 101 15.92 -32.11 -20.34
CA ILE A 101 15.05 -32.47 -19.22
C ILE A 101 15.22 -31.48 -18.06
N GLU A 102 16.45 -31.03 -17.78
CA GLU A 102 16.69 -30.03 -16.74
C GLU A 102 16.05 -28.69 -17.12
N GLU A 103 16.23 -28.26 -18.37
CA GLU A 103 15.65 -27.03 -18.91
C GLU A 103 14.12 -27.05 -18.82
N ASP A 104 13.48 -28.12 -19.30
CA ASP A 104 12.03 -28.27 -19.29
C ASP A 104 11.45 -28.30 -17.87
N VAL A 105 12.08 -29.04 -16.95
CA VAL A 105 11.62 -29.13 -15.56
C VAL A 105 11.82 -27.80 -14.83
N CYS A 106 12.98 -27.16 -14.99
CA CYS A 106 13.23 -25.86 -14.36
C CYS A 106 12.24 -24.81 -14.86
N ALA A 107 11.99 -24.74 -16.17
CA ALA A 107 11.02 -23.80 -16.76
C ALA A 107 9.60 -24.00 -16.20
N GLN A 108 9.14 -25.25 -16.06
CA GLN A 108 7.82 -25.55 -15.47
C GLN A 108 7.71 -25.17 -14.00
N LEU A 109 8.82 -25.18 -13.26
CA LEU A 109 8.87 -24.85 -11.83
C LEU A 109 9.23 -23.37 -11.57
N GLY A 110 9.38 -22.55 -12.61
CA GLY A 110 9.77 -21.14 -12.48
C GLY A 110 11.21 -20.94 -11.99
N LEU A 111 12.10 -21.90 -12.27
CA LEU A 111 13.52 -21.88 -11.92
C LEU A 111 14.38 -21.78 -13.18
N LYS A 112 15.62 -21.33 -13.00
CA LYS A 112 16.67 -21.43 -14.03
C LYS A 112 17.50 -22.70 -13.81
N PRO A 113 17.96 -23.40 -14.85
CA PRO A 113 18.98 -24.43 -14.68
C PRO A 113 20.25 -23.84 -14.04
N ALA A 114 20.85 -24.54 -13.08
CA ALA A 114 22.15 -24.16 -12.55
C ALA A 114 23.21 -24.27 -13.66
N GLU A 115 23.96 -23.20 -13.93
CA GLU A 115 24.94 -23.14 -15.03
C GLU A 115 25.90 -24.33 -15.06
N VAL A 116 26.40 -24.72 -13.88
CA VAL A 116 27.15 -25.94 -13.64
C VAL A 116 26.78 -26.44 -12.24
N SER A 117 26.56 -27.74 -12.11
CA SER A 117 26.37 -28.41 -10.82
C SER A 117 27.34 -29.57 -10.68
N ASN A 118 27.50 -30.06 -9.45
CA ASN A 118 28.08 -31.37 -9.19
C ASN A 118 26.94 -32.31 -8.75
N GLN A 119 27.04 -33.04 -7.64
CA GLN A 119 25.88 -33.79 -7.14
C GLN A 119 24.88 -32.88 -6.40
N VAL A 120 25.23 -31.61 -6.10
CA VAL A 120 24.46 -30.56 -5.40
C VAL A 120 24.41 -29.23 -6.20
N ILE A 121 23.43 -28.38 -5.88
CA ILE A 121 23.53 -26.92 -6.10
C ILE A 121 24.58 -26.34 -5.14
N GLN A 122 25.40 -25.42 -5.63
CA GLN A 122 26.49 -24.86 -4.80
C GLN A 122 25.95 -24.04 -3.62
N ARG A 123 26.54 -24.26 -2.44
CA ARG A 123 26.04 -23.76 -1.15
C ARG A 123 26.35 -22.29 -0.89
N ASP A 124 27.14 -21.63 -1.72
CA ASP A 124 27.33 -20.17 -1.69
C ASP A 124 26.00 -19.42 -1.86
N ARG A 125 25.07 -19.95 -2.67
CA ARG A 125 23.71 -19.42 -2.84
C ARG A 125 22.89 -19.47 -1.54
N HIS A 126 23.02 -20.56 -0.79
CA HIS A 126 22.33 -20.76 0.48
C HIS A 126 22.96 -19.92 1.61
N ALA A 127 24.28 -19.74 1.56
CA ALA A 127 25.00 -18.83 2.43
C ALA A 127 24.61 -17.38 2.19
N GLU A 128 24.45 -16.96 0.92
CA GLU A 128 23.93 -15.65 0.57
C GLU A 128 22.51 -15.46 1.13
N PHE A 129 21.63 -16.46 0.96
CA PHE A 129 20.28 -16.42 1.52
C PHE A 129 20.28 -16.06 3.01
N LEU A 130 20.98 -16.85 3.83
CA LEU A 130 21.02 -16.63 5.26
C LEU A 130 21.69 -15.31 5.66
N GLN A 131 22.72 -14.86 4.92
CA GLN A 131 23.40 -13.59 5.21
C GLN A 131 22.53 -12.38 4.86
N VAL A 132 21.79 -12.42 3.75
CA VAL A 132 20.84 -11.36 3.40
C VAL A 132 19.73 -11.30 4.43
N LEU A 133 19.14 -12.44 4.82
CA LEU A 133 18.12 -12.46 5.89
C LEU A 133 18.65 -11.87 7.21
N ALA A 134 19.88 -12.23 7.59
CA ALA A 134 20.56 -11.69 8.77
C ALA A 134 20.77 -10.17 8.69
N LEU A 135 21.04 -9.63 7.51
CA LEU A 135 21.20 -8.19 7.31
C LEU A 135 19.86 -7.44 7.44
N VAL A 136 18.77 -7.99 6.89
CA VAL A 136 17.42 -7.43 7.08
C VAL A 136 17.05 -7.46 8.56
N ALA A 137 17.24 -8.60 9.24
CA ALA A 137 16.98 -8.74 10.66
C ALA A 137 17.80 -7.74 11.51
N SER A 138 19.03 -7.44 11.11
CA SER A 138 19.87 -6.44 11.79
C SER A 138 19.34 -5.01 11.63
N THR A 139 18.74 -4.70 10.49
CA THR A 139 18.04 -3.43 10.26
C THR A 139 16.82 -3.31 11.18
N LEU A 140 16.04 -4.37 11.32
CA LEU A 140 14.87 -4.40 12.22
C LEU A 140 15.28 -4.30 13.70
N ASP A 141 16.38 -4.95 14.10
CA ASP A 141 16.96 -4.85 15.45
C ASP A 141 17.38 -3.40 15.79
N LYS A 142 17.96 -2.68 14.81
CA LYS A 142 18.29 -1.26 14.95
C LYS A 142 17.04 -0.41 15.20
N MET A 143 15.98 -0.60 14.41
CA MET A 143 14.70 0.12 14.59
C MET A 143 14.08 -0.19 15.96
N ALA A 144 14.01 -1.48 16.32
CA ALA A 144 13.47 -1.93 17.60
C ALA A 144 14.26 -1.37 18.80
N THR A 145 15.58 -1.29 18.68
CA THR A 145 16.44 -0.69 19.71
C THR A 145 16.16 0.80 19.90
N GLU A 146 15.93 1.55 18.82
CA GLU A 146 15.54 2.96 18.92
C GLU A 146 14.17 3.11 19.60
N ILE A 147 13.16 2.32 19.20
CA ILE A 147 11.82 2.36 19.80
C ILE A 147 11.90 2.10 21.31
N ARG A 148 12.67 1.09 21.72
CA ARG A 148 12.94 0.80 23.13
C ARG A 148 13.58 1.99 23.85
N ALA A 149 14.54 2.66 23.22
CA ALA A 149 15.22 3.82 23.82
C ALA A 149 14.29 5.03 23.97
N LEU A 150 13.41 5.27 23.00
CA LEU A 150 12.45 6.36 22.97
C LEU A 150 11.25 6.12 23.90
N GLN A 151 10.89 4.87 24.19
CA GLN A 151 9.81 4.51 25.12
C GLN A 151 10.23 4.49 26.60
N ARG A 152 11.54 4.61 26.91
CA ARG A 152 12.01 4.69 28.30
C ARG A 152 11.29 5.79 29.08
N THR A 153 11.06 5.57 30.37
CA THR A 153 10.32 6.48 31.27
C THR A 153 10.82 7.92 31.22
N GLU A 154 12.13 8.12 31.13
CA GLU A 154 12.76 9.45 31.11
C GLU A 154 12.55 10.16 29.76
N VAL A 155 12.41 9.40 28.67
CA VAL A 155 12.28 9.90 27.30
C VAL A 155 10.82 10.01 26.90
N GLY A 156 10.12 8.88 26.80
CA GLY A 156 8.67 8.78 26.55
C GLY A 156 8.20 9.43 25.23
N GLU A 157 9.04 9.50 24.20
CA GLU A 157 8.72 10.15 22.92
C GLU A 157 7.82 9.29 22.03
N VAL A 158 7.92 7.96 22.17
CA VAL A 158 7.09 7.00 21.46
C VAL A 158 6.61 5.90 22.39
N GLU A 159 5.59 5.15 21.99
CA GLU A 159 5.08 4.00 22.71
C GLU A 159 4.52 2.96 21.76
N GLU A 160 4.89 1.69 21.94
CA GLU A 160 4.29 0.57 21.21
C GLU A 160 2.76 0.53 21.36
N PRO A 161 2.04 -0.01 20.34
CA PRO A 161 0.61 -0.21 20.44
C PRO A 161 0.23 -1.07 21.67
N PHE A 162 -0.71 -0.57 22.47
CA PHE A 162 -1.14 -1.19 23.74
C PHE A 162 -2.67 -1.21 23.85
N GLY A 163 -3.24 -2.29 24.37
CA GLY A 163 -4.65 -2.38 24.72
C GLY A 163 -5.62 -2.62 23.54
N ARG A 164 -5.12 -2.95 22.36
CA ARG A 164 -5.92 -3.28 21.17
C ARG A 164 -5.91 -4.79 20.89
N PRO A 165 -6.96 -5.36 20.26
CA PRO A 165 -6.91 -6.74 19.78
C PRO A 165 -5.67 -6.98 18.92
N GLY A 166 -4.96 -8.10 19.16
CA GLY A 166 -3.68 -8.40 18.51
C GLY A 166 -2.43 -7.85 19.20
N TYR A 167 -2.58 -6.93 20.17
CA TYR A 167 -1.45 -6.30 20.88
C TYR A 167 -1.49 -6.56 22.40
N VAL A 168 -0.39 -6.24 23.08
CA VAL A 168 -0.27 -6.43 24.53
C VAL A 168 -1.32 -5.56 25.24
N SER A 169 -2.18 -6.19 26.05
CA SER A 169 -3.25 -5.51 26.80
C SER A 169 -2.98 -5.38 28.30
N LYS A 170 -1.97 -6.10 28.82
CA LYS A 170 -1.52 -6.06 30.21
C LYS A 170 0.01 -6.02 30.23
N GLY A 171 0.61 -4.87 30.54
CA GLY A 171 2.07 -4.72 30.53
C GLY A 171 2.77 -5.14 31.82
N SER A 172 2.03 -5.58 32.84
CA SER A 172 2.54 -6.32 34.01
C SER A 172 1.40 -6.98 34.77
N SER A 173 1.65 -8.14 35.37
CA SER A 173 0.71 -8.81 36.28
C SER A 173 0.54 -8.06 37.62
N SER A 174 1.54 -7.29 38.03
CA SER A 174 1.59 -6.62 39.35
C SER A 174 1.55 -5.09 39.31
N MET A 175 1.79 -4.48 38.14
CA MET A 175 1.90 -3.03 37.98
C MET A 175 1.00 -2.55 36.83
N PRO A 176 -0.24 -2.12 37.14
CA PRO A 176 -1.25 -1.77 36.12
C PRO A 176 -0.85 -0.61 35.17
N HIS A 177 0.11 0.23 35.57
CA HIS A 177 0.59 1.38 34.80
C HIS A 177 1.71 1.03 33.81
N LYS A 178 2.29 -0.18 33.89
CA LYS A 178 3.50 -0.53 33.15
C LYS A 178 3.18 -0.79 31.68
N ARG A 179 3.86 -0.09 30.78
CA ARG A 179 3.79 -0.28 29.32
C ARG A 179 5.19 -0.51 28.76
N ASN A 180 5.48 -1.74 28.36
CA ASN A 180 6.81 -2.20 27.97
C ASN A 180 6.93 -2.32 26.45
N PRO A 181 8.11 -2.06 25.87
CA PRO A 181 8.37 -2.31 24.45
C PRO A 181 8.70 -3.79 24.18
N GLU A 182 7.80 -4.70 24.56
CA GLU A 182 8.04 -6.16 24.53
C GLU A 182 8.15 -6.71 23.11
N LEU A 183 7.44 -6.08 22.15
CA LEU A 183 7.49 -6.51 20.76
C LEU A 183 8.85 -6.15 20.15
N SER A 184 9.34 -4.94 20.40
CA SER A 184 10.70 -4.53 20.00
C SER A 184 11.77 -5.39 20.67
N GLU A 185 11.62 -5.73 21.95
CA GLU A 185 12.55 -6.66 22.63
C GLU A 185 12.55 -8.05 21.99
N ARG A 186 11.39 -8.55 21.57
CA ARG A 186 11.25 -9.82 20.85
C ARG A 186 11.96 -9.79 19.49
N ILE A 187 11.78 -8.71 18.73
CA ILE A 187 12.49 -8.50 17.46
C ILE A 187 14.00 -8.53 17.67
N CYS A 188 14.50 -7.83 18.69
CA CYS A 188 15.93 -7.85 19.05
C CYS A 188 16.43 -9.27 19.36
N GLY A 189 15.62 -10.08 20.04
CA GLY A 189 15.93 -11.47 20.38
C GLY A 189 16.04 -12.36 19.14
N LEU A 190 15.02 -12.32 18.27
CA LEU A 190 14.97 -13.14 17.05
C LEU A 190 16.03 -12.73 16.02
N ALA A 191 16.34 -11.43 15.92
CA ALA A 191 17.40 -10.95 15.04
C ALA A 191 18.78 -11.54 15.41
N ARG A 192 19.04 -11.81 16.69
CA ARG A 192 20.27 -12.49 17.14
C ARG A 192 20.34 -13.93 16.62
N VAL A 193 19.22 -14.65 16.64
CA VAL A 193 19.13 -16.04 16.16
C VAL A 193 19.35 -16.11 14.64
N ILE A 194 18.67 -15.23 13.89
CA ILE A 194 18.83 -15.16 12.42
C ILE A 194 20.30 -14.85 12.06
N ARG A 195 20.92 -13.89 12.75
CA ARG A 195 22.35 -13.61 12.56
C ARG A 195 23.24 -14.81 12.87
N SER A 196 23.00 -15.54 13.96
CA SER A 196 23.83 -16.73 14.27
C SER A 196 23.71 -17.82 13.20
N ASN A 197 22.53 -17.99 12.61
CA ASN A 197 22.29 -18.97 11.54
C ASN A 197 23.07 -18.64 10.26
N SER A 198 23.40 -17.38 10.00
CA SER A 198 24.20 -17.00 8.82
C SER A 198 25.61 -17.60 8.79
N ILE A 199 26.21 -17.83 9.96
CA ILE A 199 27.53 -18.47 10.08
C ILE A 199 27.47 -19.91 9.60
N VAL A 200 26.40 -20.63 9.95
CA VAL A 200 26.18 -22.01 9.49
C VAL A 200 26.08 -22.07 7.96
N GLY A 201 25.45 -21.07 7.34
CA GLY A 201 25.43 -20.92 5.89
C GLY A 201 26.82 -20.85 5.27
N LEU A 202 27.71 -20.03 5.84
CA LEU A 202 29.09 -19.91 5.41
C LEU A 202 29.88 -21.21 5.58
N GLU A 203 29.70 -21.91 6.70
CA GLU A 203 30.38 -23.19 6.97
C GLU A 203 29.92 -24.31 6.02
N ASN A 204 28.67 -24.25 5.53
CA ASN A 204 28.13 -25.22 4.58
C ASN A 204 28.70 -25.10 3.15
N VAL A 205 29.46 -24.05 2.83
CA VAL A 205 30.00 -23.84 1.47
C VAL A 205 31.11 -24.82 1.12
N ALA A 206 31.96 -25.16 2.09
CA ALA A 206 33.19 -25.93 1.87
C ALA A 206 32.96 -27.45 1.80
N LEU A 207 32.07 -27.90 0.91
CA LEU A 207 31.77 -29.32 0.68
C LEU A 207 32.92 -30.05 -0.02
N TRP A 208 33.07 -31.34 0.25
CA TRP A 208 34.14 -32.15 -0.33
C TRP A 208 33.77 -32.68 -1.71
N HIS A 209 34.65 -32.44 -2.69
CA HIS A 209 34.54 -32.96 -4.06
C HIS A 209 33.16 -32.65 -4.69
N GLU A 210 32.50 -33.67 -5.28
CA GLU A 210 31.19 -33.51 -5.91
C GLU A 210 30.02 -33.47 -4.91
N ARG A 211 30.25 -33.88 -3.66
CA ARG A 211 29.46 -33.56 -2.46
C ARG A 211 29.97 -34.29 -1.21
N ASP A 212 29.68 -33.69 -0.06
CA ASP A 212 29.29 -34.42 1.14
C ASP A 212 27.89 -33.94 1.59
N ILE A 213 27.32 -34.56 2.62
CA ILE A 213 25.93 -34.32 3.03
C ILE A 213 25.81 -33.53 4.35
N SER A 214 26.92 -33.00 4.88
CA SER A 214 26.95 -32.27 6.16
C SER A 214 26.00 -31.07 6.18
N HIS A 215 25.92 -30.34 5.06
CA HIS A 215 25.00 -29.22 4.89
C HIS A 215 23.54 -29.59 5.18
N SER A 216 23.12 -30.80 4.84
CA SER A 216 21.72 -31.18 4.83
C SER A 216 21.11 -31.17 6.23
N SER A 217 21.82 -31.68 7.24
CA SER A 217 21.33 -31.65 8.63
C SER A 217 21.22 -30.23 9.18
N ALA A 218 22.16 -29.37 8.81
CA ALA A 218 22.18 -27.97 9.24
C ALA A 218 21.05 -27.17 8.57
N GLU A 219 20.90 -27.30 7.24
CA GLU A 219 19.89 -26.61 6.42
C GLU A 219 18.46 -26.90 6.87
N ARG A 220 18.18 -28.11 7.38
CA ARG A 220 16.88 -28.48 7.97
C ARG A 220 16.44 -27.59 9.12
N ILE A 221 17.39 -26.95 9.80
CA ILE A 221 17.15 -26.04 10.91
C ILE A 221 17.25 -24.61 10.38
N VAL A 222 18.43 -24.23 9.87
CA VAL A 222 18.75 -22.81 9.71
C VAL A 222 17.97 -22.12 8.60
N LEU A 223 17.58 -22.80 7.53
CA LEU A 223 16.87 -22.16 6.41
C LEU A 223 15.44 -21.80 6.81
N ALA A 224 14.67 -22.78 7.28
CA ALA A 224 13.28 -22.60 7.69
C ALA A 224 13.18 -21.67 8.90
N ASP A 225 14.00 -21.89 9.94
CA ASP A 225 13.97 -21.06 11.15
C ASP A 225 14.26 -19.59 10.83
N SER A 226 15.23 -19.32 9.95
CA SER A 226 15.59 -17.94 9.60
C SER A 226 14.53 -17.25 8.76
N ALA A 227 13.93 -17.96 7.78
CA ALA A 227 12.87 -17.41 6.95
C ALA A 227 11.61 -17.12 7.76
N LEU A 228 11.13 -18.09 8.55
CA LEU A 228 9.95 -17.94 9.40
C LEU A 228 10.14 -16.88 10.48
N ALA A 229 11.32 -16.84 11.12
CA ALA A 229 11.59 -15.82 12.12
C ALA A 229 11.65 -14.42 11.50
N LEU A 230 12.22 -14.27 10.30
CA LEU A 230 12.28 -12.98 9.60
C LEU A 230 10.89 -12.49 9.19
N ASP A 231 10.09 -13.36 8.59
CA ASP A 231 8.69 -13.09 8.22
C ASP A 231 7.90 -12.56 9.43
N TYR A 232 8.00 -13.27 10.55
CA TYR A 232 7.34 -12.89 11.79
C TYR A 232 7.79 -11.52 12.34
N ILE A 233 9.10 -11.22 12.34
CA ILE A 233 9.57 -9.91 12.85
C ILE A 233 9.33 -8.76 11.88
N LEU A 234 9.19 -9.03 10.58
CA LEU A 234 8.73 -8.04 9.60
C LEU A 234 7.29 -7.64 9.92
N ASP A 235 6.38 -8.61 10.07
CA ASP A 235 4.98 -8.37 10.44
C ASP A 235 4.86 -7.59 11.76
N LEU A 236 5.60 -8.01 12.79
CA LEU A 236 5.63 -7.29 14.06
C LEU A 236 6.12 -5.85 13.91
N MET A 237 7.22 -5.62 13.18
CA MET A 237 7.74 -4.26 12.98
C MET A 237 6.73 -3.40 12.21
N THR A 238 6.10 -3.94 11.16
CA THR A 238 5.05 -3.25 10.40
C THR A 238 3.91 -2.82 11.32
N GLY A 239 3.39 -3.72 12.16
CA GLY A 239 2.36 -3.40 13.14
C GLY A 239 2.79 -2.36 14.18
N ILE A 240 4.03 -2.45 14.67
CA ILE A 240 4.59 -1.45 15.60
C ILE A 240 4.64 -0.07 14.93
N ILE A 241 5.25 0.07 13.75
CA ILE A 241 5.39 1.37 13.10
C ILE A 241 4.01 1.95 12.73
N ALA A 242 3.09 1.12 12.25
CA ALA A 242 1.74 1.54 11.85
C ALA A 242 0.93 2.10 13.01
N HIS A 243 1.13 1.59 14.22
CA HIS A 243 0.23 1.86 15.34
C HIS A 243 0.93 2.38 16.60
N MET A 244 2.25 2.57 16.59
CA MET A 244 2.95 3.19 17.71
C MET A 244 2.44 4.61 17.92
N THR A 245 2.24 4.97 19.18
CA THR A 245 1.88 6.33 19.56
C THR A 245 3.14 7.19 19.53
N VAL A 246 3.12 8.27 18.77
CA VAL A 246 4.17 9.30 18.76
C VAL A 246 3.66 10.48 19.57
N LYS A 247 4.53 11.09 20.40
CA LYS A 247 4.15 12.13 21.36
C LYS A 247 4.92 13.44 21.07
N PRO A 248 4.52 14.24 20.05
CA PRO A 248 5.21 15.48 19.67
C PRO A 248 5.42 16.46 20.83
N GLU A 249 4.42 16.61 21.71
CA GLU A 249 4.54 17.47 22.89
C GLU A 249 5.67 17.02 23.83
N ARG A 250 5.84 15.70 23.99
CA ARG A 250 6.91 15.14 24.81
C ARG A 250 8.27 15.33 24.15
N MET A 251 8.36 15.17 22.84
CA MET A 251 9.58 15.47 22.07
C MET A 251 9.98 16.93 22.26
N ARG A 252 9.01 17.86 22.17
CA ARG A 252 9.24 19.28 22.42
C ARG A 252 9.78 19.54 23.83
N LYS A 253 9.11 18.98 24.84
CA LYS A 253 9.56 19.11 26.23
C LYS A 253 10.97 18.57 26.46
N ASN A 254 11.33 17.47 25.81
CA ASN A 254 12.66 16.88 25.97
C ASN A 254 13.76 17.78 25.36
N MET A 255 13.52 18.44 24.23
CA MET A 255 14.50 19.39 23.67
C MET A 255 14.78 20.53 24.66
N ASP A 256 13.74 21.03 25.31
CA ASP A 256 13.83 22.15 26.25
C ASP A 256 14.52 21.77 27.58
N MET A 257 14.76 20.47 27.86
CA MET A 257 15.50 20.00 29.04
C MET A 257 16.94 20.50 29.14
N THR A 258 17.50 21.01 28.03
CA THR A 258 18.85 21.58 28.00
C THR A 258 18.84 23.09 27.90
N HIS A 259 17.71 23.75 28.21
CA HIS A 259 17.59 25.20 28.36
C HIS A 259 18.09 26.03 27.16
N GLY A 260 17.98 25.48 25.95
CA GLY A 260 18.42 26.13 24.71
C GLY A 260 19.89 25.93 24.35
N LEU A 261 20.63 25.08 25.07
CA LEU A 261 22.04 24.78 24.77
C LEU A 261 22.27 24.20 23.37
N VAL A 262 21.24 23.60 22.77
CA VAL A 262 21.25 23.10 21.38
C VAL A 262 21.58 24.20 20.35
N PHE A 263 21.37 25.47 20.69
CA PHE A 263 21.70 26.62 19.84
C PHE A 263 23.13 27.13 20.01
N SER A 264 23.91 26.56 20.94
CA SER A 264 25.29 27.01 21.21
C SER A 264 26.21 27.02 19.97
N PRO A 265 26.15 26.04 19.03
CA PRO A 265 26.98 26.12 17.82
C PRO A 265 26.59 27.29 16.92
N ARG A 266 25.30 27.64 16.85
CA ARG A 266 24.80 28.77 16.04
C ARG A 266 25.28 30.11 16.60
N VAL A 267 25.24 30.28 17.92
CA VAL A 267 25.77 31.48 18.59
C VAL A 267 27.27 31.60 18.36
N MET A 268 28.02 30.50 18.52
CA MET A 268 29.46 30.50 18.27
C MET A 268 29.80 30.89 16.83
N LEU A 269 29.08 30.33 15.84
CA LEU A 269 29.30 30.64 14.43
C LEU A 269 29.00 32.12 14.12
N ALA A 270 27.88 32.64 14.63
CA ALA A 270 27.50 34.04 14.43
C ALA A 270 28.53 35.03 15.00
N LEU A 271 29.13 34.71 16.17
CA LEU A 271 30.22 35.50 16.73
C LEU A 271 31.47 35.51 15.83
N VAL A 272 31.83 34.34 15.29
CA VAL A 272 32.97 34.22 14.36
C VAL A 272 32.72 34.98 13.06
N GLU A 273 31.51 34.90 12.50
CA GLU A 273 31.11 35.64 11.30
C GLU A 273 31.09 37.15 11.51
N SER A 274 30.86 37.59 12.76
CA SER A 274 30.94 39.00 13.17
C SER A 274 32.38 39.49 13.39
N GLY A 275 33.38 38.63 13.18
CA GLY A 275 34.80 38.98 13.22
C GLY A 275 35.54 38.56 14.49
N LEU A 276 34.91 37.84 15.41
CA LEU A 276 35.57 37.31 16.61
C LEU A 276 36.46 36.10 16.27
N GLU A 277 37.62 36.01 16.92
CA GLU A 277 38.52 34.85 16.77
C GLU A 277 37.86 33.58 17.33
N ARG A 278 38.03 32.45 16.63
CA ARG A 278 37.29 31.21 16.94
C ARG A 278 37.54 30.69 18.35
N GLY A 279 38.77 30.79 18.86
CA GLY A 279 39.10 30.43 20.24
C GLY A 279 38.32 31.28 21.24
N ALA A 280 38.35 32.60 21.08
CA ALA A 280 37.57 33.51 21.92
C ALA A 280 36.04 33.26 21.87
N ALA A 281 35.49 33.01 20.68
CA ALA A 281 34.07 32.68 20.53
C ALA A 281 33.69 31.37 21.25
N TYR A 282 34.57 30.35 21.15
CA TYR A 282 34.39 29.08 21.85
C TYR A 282 34.37 29.28 23.37
N ASP A 283 35.34 30.02 23.92
CA ASP A 283 35.45 30.23 25.37
C ASP A 283 34.23 30.97 25.94
N ILE A 284 33.73 32.00 25.24
CA ILE A 284 32.51 32.73 25.63
C ILE A 284 31.30 31.79 25.65
N VAL A 285 31.07 31.07 24.55
CA VAL A 285 29.90 30.19 24.42
C VAL A 285 29.98 29.02 25.41
N GLN A 286 31.16 28.44 25.62
CA GLN A 286 31.37 27.38 26.59
C GLN A 286 31.08 27.86 28.01
N HIS A 287 31.58 29.04 28.40
CA HIS A 287 31.32 29.60 29.72
C HIS A 287 29.82 29.80 29.96
N LEU A 288 29.12 30.46 29.02
CA LEU A 288 27.68 30.69 29.12
C LEU A 288 26.88 29.38 29.10
N ALA A 289 27.32 28.38 28.33
CA ALA A 289 26.69 27.07 28.29
C ALA A 289 26.83 26.31 29.61
N MET A 290 28.02 26.31 30.22
CA MET A 290 28.24 25.69 31.53
C MET A 290 27.44 26.42 32.60
N GLN A 291 27.38 27.76 32.55
CA GLN A 291 26.55 28.54 33.46
C GLN A 291 25.06 28.20 33.33
N ALA A 292 24.54 28.06 32.10
CA ALA A 292 23.15 27.68 31.86
C ALA A 292 22.82 26.32 32.50
N LEU A 293 23.73 25.35 32.36
CA LEU A 293 23.56 24.00 32.88
C LEU A 293 23.67 23.94 34.40
N ASP A 294 24.70 24.56 34.98
CA ASP A 294 24.98 24.50 36.42
C ASP A 294 23.96 25.28 37.26
N GLN A 295 23.34 26.31 36.67
CA GLN A 295 22.43 27.22 37.37
C GLN A 295 20.96 27.09 36.94
N ASP A 296 20.65 26.15 36.04
CA ASP A 296 19.29 25.92 35.53
C ASP A 296 18.69 27.20 34.88
N LEU A 297 19.51 27.89 34.06
CA LEU A 297 19.18 29.16 33.42
C LEU A 297 18.98 29.02 31.92
N SER A 298 18.14 29.88 31.33
CA SER A 298 17.97 29.95 29.88
C SER A 298 19.27 30.42 29.21
N PHE A 299 19.82 29.57 28.33
CA PHE A 299 21.01 29.92 27.54
C PHE A 299 20.77 31.17 26.68
N GLN A 300 19.58 31.30 26.09
CA GLN A 300 19.18 32.49 25.32
C GLN A 300 19.25 33.77 26.16
N GLN A 301 18.77 33.73 27.40
CA GLN A 301 18.79 34.90 28.30
C GLN A 301 20.21 35.25 28.77
N LEU A 302 21.06 34.25 28.98
CA LEU A 302 22.47 34.46 29.32
C LEU A 302 23.22 35.12 28.16
N VAL A 303 23.07 34.57 26.95
CA VAL A 303 23.67 35.13 25.72
C VAL A 303 23.20 36.56 25.47
N GLY A 304 21.91 36.86 25.63
CA GLY A 304 21.37 38.21 25.41
C GLY A 304 21.76 39.27 26.45
N ARG A 305 22.28 38.86 27.62
CA ARG A 305 22.72 39.79 28.67
C ARG A 305 24.24 39.93 28.75
N ASP A 306 24.98 39.09 28.04
CA ASP A 306 26.42 39.08 28.11
C ASP A 306 27.04 40.21 27.26
N GLU A 307 27.88 41.03 27.91
CA GLU A 307 28.52 42.18 27.25
C GLU A 307 29.50 41.75 26.15
N SER A 308 30.12 40.58 26.26
CA SER A 308 31.05 40.07 25.25
C SER A 308 30.33 39.55 24.00
N VAL A 309 29.05 39.19 24.11
CA VAL A 309 28.19 38.84 22.98
C VAL A 309 27.55 40.08 22.35
N SER A 310 26.97 40.97 23.16
CA SER A 310 26.22 42.14 22.67
C SER A 310 27.05 43.18 21.93
N GLN A 311 28.39 43.11 22.03
CA GLN A 311 29.31 43.90 21.19
C GLN A 311 29.32 43.46 19.72
N TYR A 312 28.91 42.23 19.43
CA TYR A 312 28.95 41.63 18.09
C TYR A 312 27.56 41.32 17.53
N LEU A 313 26.61 40.92 18.39
CA LEU A 313 25.27 40.49 18.00
C LEU A 313 24.20 41.33 18.72
N ASP A 314 23.29 41.94 17.96
CA ASP A 314 22.14 42.66 18.52
C ASP A 314 20.96 41.71 18.86
N ASP A 315 19.97 42.24 19.56
CA ASP A 315 18.79 41.47 19.98
C ASP A 315 18.01 40.86 18.81
N ALA A 316 18.02 41.52 17.64
CA ALA A 316 17.32 41.05 16.45
C ALA A 316 18.04 39.83 15.83
N HIS A 317 19.37 39.86 15.74
CA HIS A 317 20.16 38.72 15.31
C HIS A 317 20.02 37.55 16.30
N LEU A 318 20.08 37.83 17.61
CA LEU A 318 19.91 36.79 18.63
C LEU A 318 18.54 36.12 18.55
N ALA A 319 17.45 36.84 18.28
CA ALA A 319 16.13 36.24 18.15
C ALA A 319 16.06 35.16 17.05
N VAL A 320 16.75 35.38 15.92
CA VAL A 320 16.79 34.42 14.79
C VAL A 320 17.64 33.18 15.09
N LEU A 321 18.69 33.33 15.90
CA LEU A 321 19.59 32.21 16.23
C LEU A 321 18.92 31.14 17.11
N PHE A 322 17.87 31.50 17.84
CA PHE A 322 17.13 30.60 18.74
C PHE A 322 15.82 30.08 18.13
N ASP A 323 15.66 30.17 16.81
CA ASP A 323 14.54 29.57 16.09
C ASP A 323 14.81 28.09 15.74
N TYR A 324 13.91 27.21 16.15
CA TYR A 324 13.96 25.79 15.82
C TYR A 324 13.63 25.51 14.34
N GLY A 325 12.92 26.41 13.65
CA GLY A 325 12.58 26.29 12.23
C GLY A 325 13.81 26.12 11.34
N PHE A 326 14.93 26.73 11.73
CA PHE A 326 16.23 26.59 11.06
C PHE A 326 16.64 25.12 10.82
N PHE A 327 16.40 24.24 11.80
CA PHE A 327 16.78 22.82 11.69
C PHE A 327 15.88 22.01 10.75
N LEU A 328 14.77 22.58 10.31
CA LEU A 328 13.80 21.94 9.42
C LEU A 328 13.88 22.43 7.97
N GLU A 329 14.65 23.48 7.68
CA GLU A 329 14.69 24.12 6.34
C GLU A 329 15.02 23.15 5.20
N GLN A 330 15.83 22.12 5.47
CA GLN A 330 16.27 21.15 4.46
C GLN A 330 15.42 19.87 4.43
N VAL A 331 14.38 19.77 5.27
CA VAL A 331 13.56 18.55 5.38
C VAL A 331 12.88 18.25 4.06
N ASP A 332 12.24 19.24 3.43
CA ASP A 332 11.52 19.04 2.17
C ASP A 332 12.45 18.54 1.06
N ALA A 333 13.60 19.19 0.87
CA ALA A 333 14.60 18.79 -0.11
C ALA A 333 15.15 17.36 0.13
N ILE A 334 15.17 16.87 1.37
CA ILE A 334 15.54 15.48 1.68
C ILE A 334 14.42 14.52 1.26
N TYR A 335 13.15 14.86 1.50
CA TYR A 335 12.01 14.04 1.07
C TYR A 335 11.92 13.96 -0.46
N ASP A 336 12.11 15.08 -1.15
CA ASP A 336 12.17 15.14 -2.61
C ASP A 336 13.28 14.23 -3.15
N ARG A 337 14.47 14.26 -2.52
CA ARG A 337 15.58 13.35 -2.88
C ARG A 337 15.23 11.88 -2.66
N LEU A 338 14.45 11.56 -1.64
CA LEU A 338 14.05 10.19 -1.33
C LEU A 338 12.93 9.69 -2.24
N GLY A 339 12.17 10.60 -2.87
CA GLY A 339 10.94 10.28 -3.58
C GLY A 339 9.87 9.72 -2.64
N ILE A 340 9.81 10.24 -1.40
CA ILE A 340 8.72 9.97 -0.47
C ILE A 340 7.74 11.14 -0.64
N GLU A 341 6.77 10.96 -1.53
CA GLU A 341 5.76 11.96 -1.84
C GLU A 341 4.48 11.69 -1.06
N ASP A 342 3.80 12.78 -0.69
CA ASP A 342 2.45 12.69 -0.14
C ASP A 342 1.51 12.32 -1.28
N ALA A 343 1.04 11.08 -1.30
CA ALA A 343 0.12 10.58 -2.31
C ALA A 343 -1.16 11.45 -2.42
N ASN A 344 -1.49 12.24 -1.39
CA ASN A 344 -2.61 13.17 -1.43
C ASN A 344 -2.34 14.44 -2.27
N SER A 345 -1.08 14.80 -2.56
CA SER A 345 -0.75 16.05 -3.26
C SER A 345 -1.09 16.04 -4.76
N ASP A 346 -1.13 14.86 -5.39
CA ASP A 346 -1.50 14.67 -6.81
C ASP A 346 -2.92 14.11 -7.02
N ALA A 347 -3.68 13.95 -5.93
CA ALA A 347 -5.03 13.41 -6.00
C ALA A 347 -6.00 14.39 -6.68
N VAL A 348 -6.73 13.90 -7.69
CA VAL A 348 -7.62 14.71 -8.51
C VAL A 348 -9.03 14.64 -7.95
N LEU A 349 -9.43 15.63 -7.16
CA LEU A 349 -10.80 15.78 -6.65
C LEU A 349 -11.73 16.56 -7.60
N SER A 350 -11.16 17.43 -8.44
CA SER A 350 -11.93 18.27 -9.36
C SER A 350 -11.26 18.34 -10.73
N THR A 351 -12.07 18.39 -11.77
CA THR A 351 -11.61 18.60 -13.14
C THR A 351 -12.35 19.80 -13.74
N ASN A 352 -11.69 20.55 -14.62
CA ASN A 352 -12.24 21.77 -15.20
C ASN A 352 -11.76 21.96 -16.65
N PHE A 353 -12.29 21.16 -17.55
CA PHE A 353 -12.07 21.28 -18.99
C PHE A 353 -13.28 21.95 -19.68
N PRO A 354 -13.11 22.59 -20.85
CA PRO A 354 -14.25 23.09 -21.61
C PRO A 354 -15.16 21.92 -22.05
N GLY A 355 -16.46 22.18 -22.18
CA GLY A 355 -17.41 21.19 -22.67
C GLY A 355 -17.89 20.16 -21.64
N LEU A 356 -17.87 20.48 -20.34
CA LEU A 356 -18.45 19.63 -19.29
C LEU A 356 -19.91 19.32 -19.61
N ILE A 357 -20.24 18.03 -19.71
CA ILE A 357 -21.59 17.52 -19.96
C ILE A 357 -22.23 17.14 -18.63
N HIS A 358 -21.52 16.37 -17.82
CA HIS A 358 -22.03 15.83 -16.57
C HIS A 358 -20.91 15.66 -15.54
N ARG A 359 -21.18 16.04 -14.30
CA ARG A 359 -20.31 15.79 -13.14
C ARG A 359 -20.96 14.71 -12.28
N GLY A 360 -20.41 13.51 -12.35
CA GLY A 360 -20.86 12.37 -11.56
C GLY A 360 -20.23 12.35 -10.16
N LYS A 361 -20.53 11.28 -9.40
CA LYS A 361 -19.99 11.07 -8.05
C LYS A 361 -18.47 10.92 -8.03
N VAL A 362 -17.93 10.21 -9.02
CA VAL A 362 -16.50 9.83 -9.07
C VAL A 362 -15.84 10.10 -10.41
N ARG A 363 -16.57 10.63 -11.39
CA ARG A 363 -16.09 10.88 -12.76
C ARG A 363 -16.79 12.07 -13.38
N ASP A 364 -16.08 12.76 -14.26
CA ASP A 364 -16.58 13.90 -15.01
C ASP A 364 -16.54 13.60 -16.51
N THR A 365 -17.63 13.90 -17.21
CA THR A 365 -17.78 13.62 -18.65
C THR A 365 -17.79 14.90 -19.45
N TYR A 366 -16.95 14.97 -20.48
CA TYR A 366 -16.73 16.14 -21.32
C TYR A 366 -16.98 15.85 -22.80
N ARG A 367 -17.43 16.86 -23.54
CA ARG A 367 -17.55 16.81 -25.01
C ARG A 367 -16.16 16.95 -25.64
N VAL A 368 -15.82 16.06 -26.56
CA VAL A 368 -14.58 16.14 -27.36
C VAL A 368 -14.90 16.61 -28.78
N ALA A 369 -15.83 15.93 -29.44
CA ALA A 369 -16.32 16.25 -30.77
C ALA A 369 -17.79 15.80 -30.89
N ASP A 370 -18.39 15.98 -32.07
CA ASP A 370 -19.73 15.46 -32.33
C ASP A 370 -19.75 13.92 -32.19
N GLY A 371 -20.68 13.39 -31.40
CA GLY A 371 -20.75 11.95 -31.08
C GLY A 371 -19.59 11.37 -30.24
N MET A 372 -18.65 12.19 -29.76
CA MET A 372 -17.47 11.75 -29.00
C MET A 372 -17.32 12.50 -27.68
N MET A 373 -17.07 11.75 -26.60
CA MET A 373 -16.90 12.27 -25.24
C MET A 373 -15.62 11.74 -24.60
N MET A 374 -15.17 12.42 -23.54
CA MET A 374 -14.07 12.01 -22.68
C MET A 374 -14.60 11.86 -21.25
N MET A 375 -14.44 10.67 -20.69
CA MET A 375 -14.73 10.39 -19.28
C MET A 375 -13.43 10.44 -18.48
N VAL A 376 -13.34 11.37 -17.54
CA VAL A 376 -12.17 11.51 -16.65
C VAL A 376 -12.54 10.97 -15.28
N ALA A 377 -11.87 9.90 -14.85
CA ALA A 377 -12.04 9.32 -13.52
C ALA A 377 -11.26 10.13 -12.47
N THR A 378 -11.95 10.49 -11.39
CA THR A 378 -11.40 11.29 -10.29
C THR A 378 -11.09 10.40 -9.08
N ASP A 379 -10.30 10.94 -8.15
CA ASP A 379 -9.92 10.27 -6.90
C ASP A 379 -10.98 10.46 -5.79
N ARG A 380 -12.13 11.05 -6.15
CA ARG A 380 -13.32 11.13 -5.31
C ARG A 380 -13.82 9.73 -4.96
N ILE A 381 -14.20 9.55 -3.70
CA ILE A 381 -14.90 8.37 -3.22
C ILE A 381 -16.24 8.77 -2.60
N SER A 382 -17.26 7.93 -2.77
CA SER A 382 -18.58 8.16 -2.21
C SER A 382 -19.04 6.99 -1.36
N ALA A 383 -19.62 7.26 -0.20
CA ALA A 383 -20.21 6.27 0.68
C ALA A 383 -21.62 6.73 1.10
N PHE A 384 -22.59 5.82 1.01
CA PHE A 384 -24.01 6.13 1.28
C PHE A 384 -24.50 7.36 0.51
N ASP A 385 -24.14 7.46 -0.77
CA ASP A 385 -24.49 8.55 -1.69
C ASP A 385 -23.92 9.95 -1.38
N VAL A 386 -23.08 10.08 -0.35
CA VAL A 386 -22.32 11.30 -0.06
C VAL A 386 -20.89 11.13 -0.56
N ILE A 387 -20.33 12.16 -1.20
CA ILE A 387 -18.93 12.23 -1.61
C ILE A 387 -18.09 12.66 -0.41
N MET A 388 -17.00 11.95 -0.11
CA MET A 388 -16.08 12.32 0.98
C MET A 388 -15.26 13.56 0.59
N ASP A 389 -14.81 14.32 1.59
CA ASP A 389 -13.99 15.52 1.36
C ASP A 389 -12.54 15.14 1.01
N GLU A 390 -12.05 14.01 1.53
CA GLU A 390 -10.71 13.49 1.26
C GLU A 390 -10.68 12.53 0.06
N PRO A 391 -9.62 12.56 -0.76
CA PRO A 391 -9.47 11.65 -1.89
C PRO A 391 -8.98 10.27 -1.47
N VAL A 392 -9.21 9.29 -2.33
CA VAL A 392 -8.40 8.05 -2.34
C VAL A 392 -7.44 8.17 -3.52
N PRO A 393 -6.15 8.50 -3.28
CA PRO A 393 -5.19 8.70 -4.36
C PRO A 393 -5.14 7.51 -5.33
N ASP A 394 -4.90 7.80 -6.61
CA ASP A 394 -4.83 6.87 -7.73
C ASP A 394 -6.09 6.10 -8.07
N LYS A 395 -7.15 6.22 -7.27
CA LYS A 395 -8.43 5.54 -7.52
C LYS A 395 -8.93 5.81 -8.93
N GLY A 396 -8.88 7.05 -9.40
CA GLY A 396 -9.34 7.42 -10.74
C GLY A 396 -8.60 6.64 -11.83
N VAL A 397 -7.27 6.61 -11.76
CA VAL A 397 -6.40 5.89 -12.70
C VAL A 397 -6.71 4.38 -12.69
N LEU A 398 -6.75 3.78 -11.50
CA LEU A 398 -7.02 2.35 -11.32
C LEU A 398 -8.38 1.94 -11.92
N LEU A 399 -9.42 2.73 -11.69
CA LEU A 399 -10.77 2.46 -12.22
C LEU A 399 -10.84 2.58 -13.74
N ALA A 400 -10.20 3.61 -14.31
CA ALA A 400 -10.19 3.84 -15.76
C ALA A 400 -9.43 2.73 -16.49
N GLN A 401 -8.20 2.44 -16.06
CA GLN A 401 -7.38 1.39 -16.66
C GLN A 401 -8.02 0.01 -16.51
N MET A 402 -8.68 -0.28 -15.40
CA MET A 402 -9.34 -1.57 -15.24
C MET A 402 -10.58 -1.71 -16.11
N SER A 403 -11.38 -0.64 -16.26
CA SER A 403 -12.49 -0.64 -17.22
C SER A 403 -11.96 -0.88 -18.64
N ALA A 404 -10.86 -0.23 -19.02
CA ALA A 404 -10.20 -0.44 -20.30
C ALA A 404 -9.77 -1.89 -20.52
N PHE A 405 -9.13 -2.51 -19.52
CA PHE A 405 -8.76 -3.93 -19.54
C PHE A 405 -9.98 -4.83 -19.79
N TRP A 406 -11.08 -4.60 -19.07
CA TRP A 406 -12.29 -5.40 -19.26
C TRP A 406 -12.85 -5.24 -20.68
N PHE A 407 -13.02 -3.99 -21.15
CA PHE A 407 -13.56 -3.70 -22.47
C PHE A 407 -12.72 -4.30 -23.61
N ARG A 408 -11.39 -4.30 -23.49
CA ARG A 408 -10.48 -4.74 -24.56
C ARG A 408 -10.17 -6.23 -24.49
N ASP A 409 -9.79 -6.71 -23.32
CA ASP A 409 -9.04 -7.96 -23.20
C ASP A 409 -9.93 -9.14 -22.81
N VAL A 410 -11.07 -8.90 -22.17
CA VAL A 410 -11.87 -9.99 -21.59
C VAL A 410 -13.30 -10.06 -22.12
N ILE A 411 -14.02 -8.94 -22.24
CA ILE A 411 -15.46 -8.95 -22.56
C ILE A 411 -15.82 -8.27 -23.89
N GLY A 412 -14.85 -7.72 -24.61
CA GLY A 412 -15.06 -6.92 -25.82
C GLY A 412 -15.76 -7.65 -26.98
N ASP A 413 -15.70 -8.98 -27.03
CA ASP A 413 -16.35 -9.81 -28.06
C ASP A 413 -17.79 -10.22 -27.71
N ILE A 414 -18.29 -9.91 -26.50
CA ILE A 414 -19.66 -10.28 -26.08
C ILE A 414 -20.70 -9.30 -26.64
N VAL A 415 -20.40 -8.00 -26.55
CA VAL A 415 -21.27 -6.90 -26.98
C VAL A 415 -20.39 -5.70 -27.35
N ASN A 416 -20.87 -4.87 -28.27
CA ASN A 416 -20.24 -3.58 -28.54
C ASN A 416 -20.11 -2.78 -27.25
N ASN A 417 -19.01 -2.05 -27.10
CA ASN A 417 -18.86 -1.07 -26.04
C ASN A 417 -18.56 0.32 -26.61
N HIS A 418 -18.79 1.35 -25.80
CA HIS A 418 -18.62 2.72 -26.24
C HIS A 418 -17.15 3.19 -26.22
N MET A 419 -16.22 2.40 -25.68
CA MET A 419 -14.83 2.81 -25.52
C MET A 419 -14.13 2.82 -26.88
N VAL A 420 -13.48 3.94 -27.18
CA VAL A 420 -12.59 4.09 -28.35
C VAL A 420 -11.15 3.81 -27.94
N GLY A 421 -10.71 4.41 -26.84
CA GLY A 421 -9.32 4.36 -26.39
C GLY A 421 -9.13 5.00 -25.02
N MET A 422 -7.95 4.78 -24.40
CA MET A 422 -7.45 5.64 -23.33
C MET A 422 -6.87 6.88 -23.98
N ALA A 423 -6.90 8.03 -23.32
CA ALA A 423 -6.41 9.29 -23.89
C ALA A 423 -4.91 9.26 -24.27
N GLY A 424 -4.12 8.38 -23.66
CA GLY A 424 -2.71 8.17 -23.99
C GLY A 424 -2.43 7.16 -25.10
N ASP A 425 -3.44 6.50 -25.67
CA ASP A 425 -3.21 5.51 -26.73
C ASP A 425 -2.79 6.18 -28.05
N GLU A 426 -1.83 5.57 -28.76
CA GLU A 426 -1.38 6.05 -30.07
C GLU A 426 -2.47 5.91 -31.17
N ASP A 427 -3.44 5.02 -30.96
CA ASP A 427 -4.46 4.66 -31.94
C ASP A 427 -5.74 5.54 -31.87
N ILE A 428 -5.74 6.61 -31.07
CA ILE A 428 -6.87 7.57 -31.07
C ILE A 428 -6.99 8.21 -32.46
N PRO A 429 -8.19 8.30 -33.05
CA PRO A 429 -8.37 8.92 -34.36
C PRO A 429 -7.76 10.33 -34.41
N ALA A 430 -6.89 10.57 -35.41
CA ALA A 430 -6.16 11.85 -35.56
C ALA A 430 -7.07 13.08 -35.68
N GLU A 431 -8.33 12.88 -36.07
CA GLU A 431 -9.36 13.91 -36.21
C GLU A 431 -9.87 14.43 -34.86
N ILE A 432 -9.75 13.62 -33.79
CA ILE A 432 -10.12 14.01 -32.42
C ILE A 432 -8.90 14.19 -31.51
N ALA A 433 -7.73 13.70 -31.92
CA ALA A 433 -6.46 13.98 -31.26
C ALA A 433 -6.19 15.49 -31.25
N GLY A 434 -6.31 16.12 -30.07
CA GLY A 434 -6.19 17.57 -29.90
C GLY A 434 -7.47 18.38 -30.16
N ALA A 435 -8.65 17.76 -30.12
CA ALA A 435 -9.95 18.45 -30.22
C ALA A 435 -10.65 18.60 -28.86
N GLY A 436 -11.51 19.61 -28.73
CA GLY A 436 -12.42 19.80 -27.58
C GLY A 436 -11.73 19.72 -26.22
N ALA A 437 -12.34 19.02 -25.27
CA ALA A 437 -11.78 18.83 -23.94
C ALA A 437 -10.45 18.06 -23.93
N LEU A 438 -10.23 17.14 -24.88
CA LEU A 438 -9.00 16.34 -24.98
C LEU A 438 -7.77 17.21 -25.28
N ALA A 439 -7.94 18.32 -26.02
CA ALA A 439 -6.87 19.29 -26.28
C ALA A 439 -6.32 19.97 -25.01
N HIS A 440 -7.07 19.92 -23.92
CA HIS A 440 -6.75 20.55 -22.65
C HIS A 440 -6.37 19.55 -21.55
N LEU A 441 -6.37 18.25 -21.87
CA LEU A 441 -5.99 17.21 -20.93
C LEU A 441 -4.47 17.24 -20.73
N PRO A 442 -3.97 17.33 -19.49
CA PRO A 442 -2.53 17.20 -19.21
C PRO A 442 -2.05 15.78 -19.53
N ASP A 443 -0.80 15.64 -19.99
CA ASP A 443 -0.23 14.34 -20.35
C ASP A 443 -0.23 13.36 -19.17
N GLU A 444 -0.04 13.86 -17.94
CA GLU A 444 -0.11 13.07 -16.71
C GLU A 444 -1.51 12.47 -16.42
N TRP A 445 -2.57 12.91 -17.11
CA TRP A 445 -3.93 12.42 -16.92
C TRP A 445 -4.38 11.46 -18.02
N ASN A 446 -3.49 11.11 -18.95
CA ASN A 446 -3.78 10.15 -20.02
C ASN A 446 -4.31 8.81 -19.51
N ASP A 447 -3.81 8.37 -18.36
CA ASP A 447 -4.14 7.08 -17.75
C ASP A 447 -5.45 7.07 -16.94
N ARG A 448 -6.08 8.23 -16.73
CA ARG A 448 -7.39 8.35 -16.05
C ARG A 448 -8.53 8.79 -16.96
N ALA A 449 -8.26 8.99 -18.24
CA ALA A 449 -9.23 9.48 -19.21
C ALA A 449 -9.54 8.44 -20.29
N MET A 450 -10.81 8.07 -20.42
CA MET A 450 -11.30 7.22 -21.50
C MET A 450 -12.00 8.07 -22.56
N ILE A 451 -11.66 7.86 -23.83
CA ILE A 451 -12.39 8.41 -24.97
C ILE A 451 -13.49 7.44 -25.35
N ILE A 452 -14.71 7.94 -25.41
CA ILE A 452 -15.92 7.14 -25.60
C ILE A 452 -16.82 7.74 -26.68
N ARG A 453 -17.64 6.89 -27.31
CA ARG A 453 -18.75 7.32 -28.17
C ARG A 453 -19.95 7.73 -27.33
N GLU A 454 -20.64 8.77 -27.74
CA GLU A 454 -21.91 9.18 -27.15
C GLU A 454 -22.98 8.14 -27.43
N ALA A 455 -23.77 7.81 -26.41
CA ALA A 455 -24.80 6.79 -26.48
C ALA A 455 -26.13 7.34 -25.95
N GLU A 456 -27.22 6.95 -26.61
CA GLU A 456 -28.57 7.15 -26.08
C GLU A 456 -28.80 6.15 -24.95
N ARG A 457 -28.75 6.63 -23.70
CA ARG A 457 -28.80 5.79 -22.50
C ARG A 457 -30.14 5.06 -22.37
N ILE A 458 -30.10 3.80 -21.95
CA ILE A 458 -31.26 3.06 -21.46
C ILE A 458 -31.35 3.30 -19.95
N ASP A 459 -32.48 3.81 -19.47
CA ASP A 459 -32.68 4.19 -18.06
C ASP A 459 -32.99 2.99 -17.13
N MET A 460 -32.23 1.90 -17.30
CA MET A 460 -32.31 0.70 -16.50
C MET A 460 -30.90 0.20 -16.16
N GLU A 461 -30.64 -0.03 -14.88
CA GLU A 461 -29.42 -0.64 -14.41
C GLU A 461 -29.55 -2.16 -14.42
N CYS A 462 -28.59 -2.82 -15.06
CA CYS A 462 -28.55 -4.26 -15.23
C CYS A 462 -27.67 -4.89 -14.15
N VAL A 463 -28.25 -5.22 -12.99
CA VAL A 463 -27.51 -5.84 -11.89
C VAL A 463 -27.54 -7.36 -12.02
N VAL A 464 -26.38 -8.00 -11.92
CA VAL A 464 -26.23 -9.46 -11.91
C VAL A 464 -25.59 -9.89 -10.60
N ARG A 465 -26.14 -10.95 -9.98
CA ARG A 465 -25.70 -11.46 -8.68
C ARG A 465 -25.36 -12.94 -8.78
N GLY A 466 -24.15 -13.31 -8.35
CA GLY A 466 -23.72 -14.71 -8.22
C GLY A 466 -23.76 -15.22 -6.78
N TYR A 467 -23.83 -14.33 -5.79
CA TYR A 467 -23.77 -14.67 -4.37
C TYR A 467 -24.75 -13.83 -3.55
N LEU A 468 -25.20 -14.37 -2.41
CA LEU A 468 -26.05 -13.66 -1.45
C LEU A 468 -25.24 -12.67 -0.61
N ALA A 469 -25.20 -11.42 -1.07
CA ALA A 469 -24.54 -10.30 -0.38
C ALA A 469 -25.32 -8.98 -0.52
N GLY A 470 -24.99 -8.02 0.35
CA GLY A 470 -25.57 -6.68 0.32
C GLY A 470 -27.10 -6.70 0.39
N SER A 471 -27.75 -5.94 -0.50
CA SER A 471 -29.22 -5.84 -0.53
C SER A 471 -29.93 -7.18 -0.79
N ALA A 472 -29.32 -8.10 -1.54
CA ALA A 472 -29.91 -9.41 -1.80
C ALA A 472 -29.94 -10.29 -0.54
N TRP A 473 -28.89 -10.24 0.29
CA TRP A 473 -28.93 -10.92 1.59
C TRP A 473 -29.97 -10.30 2.52
N ALA A 474 -30.04 -8.97 2.59
CA ALA A 474 -31.00 -8.27 3.45
C ALA A 474 -32.46 -8.59 3.09
N GLU A 475 -32.79 -8.68 1.80
CA GLU A 475 -34.11 -9.10 1.34
C GLU A 475 -34.39 -10.57 1.68
N TYR A 476 -33.45 -11.47 1.38
CA TYR A 476 -33.61 -12.90 1.63
C TYR A 476 -33.76 -13.22 3.12
N GLU A 477 -32.99 -12.56 4.00
CA GLU A 477 -33.09 -12.73 5.45
C GLU A 477 -34.47 -12.36 5.99
N THR A 478 -35.12 -11.36 5.39
CA THR A 478 -36.41 -10.84 5.85
C THR A 478 -37.59 -11.56 5.20
N HIS A 479 -37.52 -11.84 3.91
CA HIS A 479 -38.66 -12.28 3.09
C HIS A 479 -38.44 -13.64 2.38
N GLY A 480 -37.21 -14.18 2.39
CA GLY A 480 -36.86 -15.39 1.65
C GLY A 480 -36.80 -15.19 0.12
N THR A 481 -36.74 -13.95 -0.34
CA THR A 481 -36.74 -13.57 -1.76
C THR A 481 -35.50 -12.78 -2.14
N VAL A 482 -35.18 -12.76 -3.44
CA VAL A 482 -34.26 -11.80 -4.06
C VAL A 482 -34.93 -11.24 -5.31
N ASN A 483 -35.12 -9.92 -5.35
CA ASN A 483 -35.90 -9.24 -6.39
C ASN A 483 -37.32 -9.80 -6.54
N GLY A 484 -37.95 -10.19 -5.42
CA GLY A 484 -39.28 -10.81 -5.40
C GLY A 484 -39.33 -12.29 -5.80
N GLU A 485 -38.23 -12.89 -6.30
CA GLU A 485 -38.16 -14.32 -6.59
C GLU A 485 -37.88 -15.12 -5.32
N VAL A 486 -38.70 -16.15 -5.04
CA VAL A 486 -38.54 -17.02 -3.86
C VAL A 486 -37.34 -17.94 -4.04
N LEU A 487 -36.38 -17.85 -3.11
CA LEU A 487 -35.21 -18.73 -3.07
C LEU A 487 -35.43 -19.91 -2.10
N PRO A 488 -34.67 -21.02 -2.26
CA PRO A 488 -34.70 -22.14 -1.33
C PRO A 488 -34.50 -21.70 0.12
N SER A 489 -35.17 -22.34 1.08
CA SER A 489 -34.99 -22.02 2.49
C SER A 489 -33.65 -22.53 3.04
N GLY A 490 -33.08 -21.80 4.00
CA GLY A 490 -31.86 -22.20 4.72
C GLY A 490 -30.55 -21.77 4.05
N LEU A 491 -30.58 -20.86 3.08
CA LEU A 491 -29.37 -20.25 2.54
C LEU A 491 -28.72 -19.34 3.60
N ARG A 492 -27.40 -19.23 3.53
CA ARG A 492 -26.55 -18.51 4.47
C ARG A 492 -26.00 -17.23 3.85
N PRO A 493 -25.54 -16.26 4.67
CA PRO A 493 -24.80 -15.11 4.17
C PRO A 493 -23.61 -15.54 3.32
N ALA A 494 -23.31 -14.81 2.24
CA ALA A 494 -22.23 -15.09 1.31
C ALA A 494 -22.32 -16.45 0.58
N GLU A 495 -23.49 -17.12 0.57
CA GLU A 495 -23.68 -18.36 -0.16
C GLU A 495 -23.79 -18.12 -1.68
N MET A 496 -23.21 -19.01 -2.47
CA MET A 496 -23.26 -18.96 -3.93
C MET A 496 -24.66 -19.30 -4.42
N LEU A 497 -25.19 -18.51 -5.35
CA LEU A 497 -26.47 -18.79 -5.99
C LEU A 497 -26.32 -19.94 -7.00
N PRO A 498 -27.35 -20.78 -7.20
CA PRO A 498 -27.29 -21.89 -8.16
C PRO A 498 -26.99 -21.43 -9.59
N GLN A 499 -27.50 -20.26 -9.97
CA GLN A 499 -27.24 -19.57 -11.23
C GLN A 499 -27.21 -18.06 -10.97
N PRO A 500 -26.46 -17.27 -11.78
CA PRO A 500 -26.49 -15.82 -11.67
C PRO A 500 -27.91 -15.28 -11.86
N MET A 501 -28.36 -14.42 -10.94
CA MET A 501 -29.66 -13.78 -11.00
C MET A 501 -29.56 -12.38 -11.61
N PHE A 502 -30.48 -12.06 -12.51
CA PHE A 502 -30.63 -10.72 -13.08
C PHE A 502 -31.66 -9.94 -12.26
N THR A 503 -31.23 -8.88 -11.58
CA THR A 503 -32.05 -8.10 -10.64
C THR A 503 -32.04 -6.63 -11.03
N PRO A 504 -32.75 -6.22 -12.10
CA PRO A 504 -32.65 -4.87 -12.64
C PRO A 504 -33.12 -3.82 -11.61
N SER A 505 -32.66 -2.58 -11.78
CA SER A 505 -33.15 -1.42 -11.02
C SER A 505 -33.36 -0.22 -11.94
N THR A 506 -34.18 0.73 -11.51
CA THR A 506 -34.30 2.02 -12.19
C THR A 506 -32.98 2.76 -12.15
N LYS A 507 -32.73 3.63 -13.14
CA LYS A 507 -31.64 4.59 -13.07
C LYS A 507 -32.17 6.00 -12.86
N ALA A 508 -32.14 6.49 -11.63
CA ALA A 508 -32.70 7.80 -11.29
C ALA A 508 -31.69 8.95 -11.57
N GLU A 509 -32.17 10.09 -12.07
CA GLU A 509 -31.35 11.33 -12.16
C GLU A 509 -31.19 12.00 -10.78
N GLU A 510 -32.20 11.88 -9.91
CA GLU A 510 -32.20 12.32 -8.51
C GLU A 510 -32.91 11.27 -7.63
N GLY A 511 -32.29 10.87 -6.51
CA GLY A 511 -32.81 9.83 -5.61
C GLY A 511 -32.01 8.53 -5.62
N HIS A 512 -32.56 7.47 -5.00
CA HIS A 512 -31.94 6.13 -5.00
C HIS A 512 -32.53 5.27 -6.10
N ASP A 513 -31.68 4.47 -6.75
CA ASP A 513 -32.10 3.42 -7.69
C ASP A 513 -33.00 2.41 -6.97
N ILE A 514 -34.14 2.09 -7.57
CA ILE A 514 -35.16 1.23 -6.98
C ILE A 514 -35.14 -0.11 -7.71
N PRO A 515 -35.11 -1.26 -7.00
CA PRO A 515 -35.25 -2.57 -7.62
C PRO A 515 -36.51 -2.66 -8.49
N LEU A 516 -36.37 -3.22 -9.68
CA LEU A 516 -37.46 -3.47 -10.62
C LEU A 516 -37.80 -4.95 -10.64
N THR A 517 -39.09 -5.27 -10.51
CA THR A 517 -39.60 -6.59 -10.87
C THR A 517 -39.42 -6.82 -12.38
N GLU A 518 -39.41 -8.09 -12.80
CA GLU A 518 -39.28 -8.44 -14.23
C GLU A 518 -40.38 -7.78 -15.08
N THR A 519 -41.61 -7.74 -14.58
CA THR A 519 -42.73 -7.06 -15.24
C THR A 519 -42.48 -5.56 -15.41
N GLU A 520 -42.05 -4.86 -14.36
CA GLU A 520 -41.77 -3.41 -14.43
C GLU A 520 -40.59 -3.11 -15.35
N ALA A 521 -39.56 -3.96 -15.36
CA ALA A 521 -38.44 -3.85 -16.28
C ALA A 521 -38.88 -4.05 -17.75
N ILE A 522 -39.75 -5.02 -18.03
CA ILE A 522 -40.32 -5.24 -19.37
C ILE A 522 -41.21 -4.07 -19.79
N GLU A 523 -42.01 -3.51 -18.89
CA GLU A 523 -42.82 -2.32 -19.17
C GLU A 523 -41.95 -1.09 -19.51
N LEU A 524 -40.77 -0.99 -18.88
CA LEU A 524 -39.84 0.12 -19.08
C LEU A 524 -39.11 0.05 -20.44
N VAL A 525 -38.54 -1.11 -20.80
CA VAL A 525 -37.65 -1.23 -21.98
C VAL A 525 -38.21 -2.07 -23.12
N GLY A 526 -39.33 -2.78 -22.91
CA GLY A 526 -39.89 -3.74 -23.84
C GLY A 526 -39.29 -5.15 -23.69
N GLU A 527 -40.10 -6.17 -24.00
CA GLU A 527 -39.78 -7.59 -23.78
C GLU A 527 -38.51 -8.05 -24.53
N GLU A 528 -38.40 -7.70 -25.82
CA GLU A 528 -37.26 -8.11 -26.65
C GLU A 528 -35.94 -7.52 -26.14
N LEU A 529 -35.95 -6.24 -25.77
CA LEU A 529 -34.77 -5.55 -25.26
C LEU A 529 -34.41 -6.04 -23.86
N HIS A 530 -35.39 -6.26 -22.99
CA HIS A 530 -35.19 -6.83 -21.66
C HIS A 530 -34.47 -8.19 -21.73
N GLU A 531 -34.96 -9.10 -22.57
CA GLU A 531 -34.34 -10.42 -22.75
C GLU A 531 -32.91 -10.33 -23.29
N ARG A 532 -32.64 -9.38 -24.20
CA ARG A 532 -31.30 -9.14 -24.73
C ARG A 532 -30.36 -8.59 -23.64
N LEU A 533 -30.81 -7.63 -22.84
CA LEU A 533 -30.08 -7.04 -21.72
C LEU A 533 -29.75 -8.10 -20.64
N LYS A 534 -30.74 -8.90 -20.25
CA LYS A 534 -30.60 -10.02 -19.31
C LYS A 534 -29.54 -11.01 -19.79
N ARG A 535 -29.65 -11.47 -21.03
CA ARG A 535 -28.72 -12.45 -21.63
C ARG A 535 -27.29 -11.93 -21.70
N ILE A 536 -27.10 -10.70 -22.18
CA ILE A 536 -25.76 -10.09 -22.31
C ILE A 536 -25.14 -9.86 -20.93
N SER A 537 -25.91 -9.31 -19.99
CA SER A 537 -25.43 -9.05 -18.62
C SER A 537 -24.97 -10.33 -17.92
N ILE A 538 -25.74 -11.41 -18.03
CA ILE A 538 -25.36 -12.72 -17.48
C ILE A 538 -24.10 -13.25 -18.17
N ALA A 539 -24.01 -13.16 -19.51
CA ALA A 539 -22.84 -13.62 -20.24
C ALA A 539 -21.55 -12.87 -19.85
N ILE A 540 -21.62 -11.54 -19.68
CA ILE A 540 -20.51 -10.72 -19.19
C ILE A 540 -20.13 -11.14 -17.78
N PHE A 541 -21.12 -11.25 -16.88
CA PHE A 541 -20.89 -11.64 -15.49
C PHE A 541 -20.22 -13.01 -15.38
N GLU A 542 -20.67 -14.00 -16.14
CA GLU A 542 -20.09 -15.34 -16.14
C GLU A 542 -18.65 -15.35 -16.64
N ARG A 543 -18.33 -14.58 -17.69
CA ARG A 543 -16.96 -14.48 -18.20
C ARG A 543 -16.05 -13.79 -17.21
N ALA A 544 -16.48 -12.67 -16.64
CA ALA A 544 -15.73 -11.95 -15.62
C ALA A 544 -15.51 -12.80 -14.36
N SER A 545 -16.52 -13.57 -13.96
CA SER A 545 -16.43 -14.51 -12.84
C SER A 545 -15.40 -15.62 -13.10
N LYS A 546 -15.35 -16.17 -14.32
CA LYS A 546 -14.35 -17.18 -14.70
C LYS A 546 -12.93 -16.60 -14.70
N HIS A 547 -12.77 -15.38 -15.22
CA HIS A 547 -11.48 -14.67 -15.21
C HIS A 547 -11.01 -14.39 -13.78
N ALA A 548 -11.89 -13.87 -12.92
CA ALA A 548 -11.58 -13.63 -11.51
C ALA A 548 -11.22 -14.95 -10.78
N ALA A 549 -11.95 -16.03 -11.04
CA ALA A 549 -11.77 -17.31 -10.37
C ALA A 549 -10.38 -17.93 -10.60
N VAL A 550 -9.83 -17.85 -11.82
CA VAL A 550 -8.47 -18.36 -12.11
C VAL A 550 -7.37 -17.56 -11.39
N LEU A 551 -7.70 -16.35 -10.93
CA LEU A 551 -6.82 -15.45 -10.19
C LEU A 551 -7.09 -15.51 -8.66
N GLY A 552 -7.87 -16.49 -8.22
CA GLY A 552 -8.23 -16.68 -6.81
C GLY A 552 -9.18 -15.62 -6.27
N MET A 553 -9.97 -14.97 -7.14
CA MET A 553 -10.95 -13.94 -6.78
C MET A 553 -12.37 -14.41 -7.09
N ILE A 554 -13.33 -13.88 -6.33
CA ILE A 554 -14.76 -14.15 -6.52
C ILE A 554 -15.45 -12.84 -6.91
N LEU A 555 -16.11 -12.83 -8.07
CA LEU A 555 -17.05 -11.77 -8.45
C LEU A 555 -18.42 -12.09 -7.84
N VAL A 556 -18.87 -11.24 -6.92
CA VAL A 556 -20.06 -11.46 -6.09
C VAL A 556 -21.31 -10.98 -6.81
N ASP A 557 -21.27 -9.73 -7.24
CA ASP A 557 -22.30 -9.04 -8.00
C ASP A 557 -21.69 -7.82 -8.69
N THR A 558 -22.37 -7.38 -9.74
CA THR A 558 -21.95 -6.22 -10.53
C THR A 558 -23.17 -5.51 -11.13
N LYS A 559 -22.96 -4.26 -11.50
CA LYS A 559 -23.90 -3.46 -12.28
C LYS A 559 -23.36 -3.19 -13.68
N PHE A 560 -24.24 -3.22 -14.67
CA PHE A 560 -23.97 -2.79 -16.04
C PHE A 560 -24.96 -1.72 -16.49
N GLU A 561 -24.51 -0.89 -17.42
CA GLU A 561 -25.34 0.11 -18.08
C GLU A 561 -25.23 -0.05 -19.59
N PHE A 562 -26.34 0.21 -20.27
CA PHE A 562 -26.41 0.07 -21.71
C PHE A 562 -27.01 1.32 -22.35
N GLY A 563 -26.68 1.52 -23.61
CA GLY A 563 -27.26 2.54 -24.46
C GLY A 563 -27.22 2.11 -25.92
N PHE A 564 -27.70 2.99 -26.80
CA PHE A 564 -27.59 2.81 -28.23
C PHE A 564 -26.52 3.75 -28.81
N VAL A 565 -25.59 3.19 -29.57
CA VAL A 565 -24.63 3.93 -30.39
C VAL A 565 -24.92 3.55 -31.83
N ASP A 566 -25.25 4.52 -32.67
CA ASP A 566 -25.63 4.30 -34.07
C ASP A 566 -26.77 3.26 -34.25
N GLY A 567 -27.69 3.19 -33.28
CA GLY A 567 -28.81 2.23 -33.25
C GLY A 567 -28.45 0.82 -32.76
N GLU A 568 -27.18 0.57 -32.40
CA GLU A 568 -26.72 -0.72 -31.89
C GLU A 568 -26.62 -0.72 -30.36
N LEU A 569 -27.13 -1.78 -29.74
CA LEU A 569 -27.03 -1.99 -28.30
C LEU A 569 -25.56 -2.07 -27.88
N THR A 570 -25.17 -1.19 -26.99
CA THR A 570 -23.78 -0.94 -26.61
C THR A 570 -23.67 -0.86 -25.09
N LEU A 571 -22.67 -1.55 -24.53
CA LEU A 571 -22.29 -1.45 -23.13
C LEU A 571 -21.58 -0.11 -22.89
N ILE A 572 -22.03 0.63 -21.89
CA ILE A 572 -21.55 1.97 -21.57
C ILE A 572 -21.10 2.06 -20.11
N ASP A 573 -20.55 3.23 -19.78
CA ASP A 573 -20.05 3.62 -18.47
C ASP A 573 -18.77 2.86 -18.06
N GLU A 574 -18.39 2.90 -16.77
CA GLU A 574 -17.35 2.00 -16.25
C GLU A 574 -17.88 0.57 -16.10
N VAL A 575 -16.99 -0.42 -16.13
CA VAL A 575 -17.41 -1.81 -15.98
C VAL A 575 -16.46 -2.63 -15.12
N LEU A 576 -17.04 -3.46 -14.25
CA LEU A 576 -16.33 -4.47 -13.46
C LEU A 576 -15.22 -3.90 -12.56
N THR A 577 -15.45 -2.70 -12.02
CA THR A 577 -14.56 -2.02 -11.08
C THR A 577 -15.01 -2.16 -9.62
N PRO A 578 -14.15 -1.93 -8.61
CA PRO A 578 -14.53 -1.83 -7.20
C PRO A 578 -15.63 -0.82 -6.90
N ASP A 579 -15.88 0.14 -7.80
CA ASP A 579 -16.97 1.09 -7.65
C ASP A 579 -18.30 0.53 -8.18
N SER A 580 -18.27 -0.37 -9.17
CA SER A 580 -19.46 -0.99 -9.79
C SER A 580 -19.73 -2.43 -9.34
N SER A 581 -18.78 -3.08 -8.66
CA SER A 581 -18.74 -4.53 -8.49
C SER A 581 -18.11 -4.94 -7.15
N ARG A 582 -18.61 -6.04 -6.58
CA ARG A 582 -18.04 -6.64 -5.36
C ARG A 582 -17.12 -7.80 -5.71
N PHE A 583 -15.88 -7.71 -5.22
CA PHE A 583 -14.90 -8.78 -5.30
C PHE A 583 -14.50 -9.26 -3.90
N TRP A 584 -14.37 -10.58 -3.75
CA TRP A 584 -13.83 -11.25 -2.57
C TRP A 584 -12.58 -12.06 -2.90
N ASP A 585 -11.76 -12.29 -1.88
CA ASP A 585 -10.69 -13.29 -1.95
C ASP A 585 -11.28 -14.69 -1.78
N ALA A 586 -10.94 -15.62 -2.67
CA ALA A 586 -11.40 -17.00 -2.56
C ALA A 586 -10.87 -17.71 -1.30
N ASN A 587 -9.71 -17.30 -0.77
CA ASN A 587 -9.12 -17.88 0.43
C ASN A 587 -9.85 -17.47 1.72
N ASP A 588 -10.44 -16.28 1.72
CA ASP A 588 -11.17 -15.74 2.88
C ASP A 588 -12.67 -16.09 2.87
N TRP A 589 -13.20 -16.47 1.70
CA TRP A 589 -14.62 -16.76 1.53
C TRP A 589 -15.04 -18.09 2.18
N LYS A 590 -16.06 -18.00 3.05
CA LYS A 590 -16.77 -19.17 3.59
C LYS A 590 -18.26 -18.86 3.72
N PRO A 591 -19.17 -19.71 3.22
CA PRO A 591 -20.60 -19.55 3.44
C PRO A 591 -20.94 -19.42 4.93
N GLY A 592 -21.68 -18.36 5.27
CA GLY A 592 -22.03 -17.99 6.64
C GLY A 592 -21.36 -16.71 7.16
N ALA A 593 -20.34 -16.20 6.48
CA ALA A 593 -19.65 -14.96 6.87
C ALA A 593 -19.26 -14.14 5.64
N PHE A 594 -19.44 -12.83 5.70
CA PHE A 594 -18.96 -11.92 4.67
C PHE A 594 -17.45 -11.73 4.81
N PRO A 595 -16.63 -12.11 3.81
CA PRO A 595 -15.21 -11.81 3.83
C PRO A 595 -14.98 -10.31 3.58
N PRO A 596 -13.79 -9.77 3.91
CA PRO A 596 -13.43 -8.42 3.53
C PRO A 596 -13.54 -8.23 2.01
N ALA A 597 -14.29 -7.23 1.57
CA ALA A 597 -14.43 -6.90 0.15
C ALA A 597 -13.37 -5.91 -0.33
N TYR A 598 -13.01 -6.02 -1.62
CA TYR A 598 -12.05 -5.13 -2.30
C TYR A 598 -12.70 -3.84 -2.85
N ASP A 599 -13.95 -3.55 -2.46
CA ASP A 599 -14.70 -2.35 -2.83
C ASP A 599 -14.64 -1.27 -1.73
N LYS A 600 -15.56 -0.31 -1.80
CA LYS A 600 -15.75 0.76 -0.81
C LYS A 600 -16.15 0.26 0.59
N GLN A 601 -16.31 -1.04 0.81
CA GLN A 601 -16.79 -1.60 2.05
C GLN A 601 -15.91 -1.26 3.25
N HIS A 602 -14.58 -1.18 3.08
CA HIS A 602 -13.69 -0.77 4.19
C HIS A 602 -14.03 0.62 4.74
N LEU A 603 -14.21 1.58 3.83
CA LEU A 603 -14.60 2.95 4.18
C LEU A 603 -16.00 2.96 4.80
N ARG A 604 -16.94 2.19 4.24
CA ARG A 604 -18.31 2.10 4.76
C ARG A 604 -18.37 1.53 6.17
N GLU A 605 -17.61 0.48 6.46
CA GLU A 605 -17.53 -0.13 7.79
C GLU A 605 -16.98 0.87 8.81
N TRP A 606 -15.88 1.55 8.47
CA TRP A 606 -15.32 2.60 9.32
C TRP A 606 -16.35 3.74 9.55
N LEU A 607 -17.02 4.21 8.51
CA LEU A 607 -18.07 5.23 8.62
C LEU A 607 -19.23 4.78 9.52
N MET A 608 -19.65 3.51 9.46
CA MET A 608 -20.68 2.98 10.36
C MET A 608 -20.24 3.01 11.83
N GLU A 609 -18.95 2.76 12.12
CA GLU A 609 -18.41 2.80 13.49
C GLU A 609 -18.37 4.22 14.09
N THR A 610 -18.31 5.27 13.26
CA THR A 610 -18.33 6.67 13.72
C THR A 610 -19.67 7.10 14.32
N GLY A 611 -20.75 6.39 13.99
CA GLY A 611 -22.13 6.80 14.33
C GLY A 611 -22.71 7.90 13.44
N TRP A 612 -22.07 8.21 12.30
CA TRP A 612 -22.56 9.20 11.32
C TRP A 612 -23.95 8.84 10.76
N ASN A 613 -24.80 9.85 10.59
CA ASN A 613 -26.19 9.71 10.16
C ASN A 613 -26.37 9.56 8.63
N ARG A 614 -25.27 9.49 7.87
CA ARG A 614 -25.24 9.36 6.39
C ARG A 614 -25.73 10.60 5.64
N GLU A 615 -25.78 11.75 6.30
CA GLU A 615 -26.13 13.04 5.69
C GLU A 615 -24.91 13.96 5.63
N PRO A 616 -24.76 14.81 4.60
CA PRO A 616 -23.67 15.77 4.53
C PRO A 616 -23.65 16.76 5.72
N PRO A 617 -22.47 17.25 6.15
CA PRO A 617 -21.13 16.88 5.64
C PRO A 617 -20.68 15.50 6.15
N PRO A 618 -19.85 14.78 5.37
CA PRO A 618 -19.24 13.53 5.82
C PRO A 618 -18.24 13.78 6.97
N PRO A 619 -17.97 12.78 7.83
CA PRO A 619 -16.91 12.87 8.82
C PRO A 619 -15.54 12.86 8.13
N GLU A 620 -14.57 13.58 8.70
CA GLU A 620 -13.17 13.61 8.26
C GLU A 620 -12.59 12.21 8.25
N VAL A 621 -12.16 11.72 7.09
CA VAL A 621 -11.65 10.35 6.92
C VAL A 621 -10.15 10.30 7.26
N PRO A 622 -9.73 9.51 8.26
CA PRO A 622 -8.32 9.40 8.62
C PRO A 622 -7.46 8.82 7.49
N ASP A 623 -6.23 9.32 7.33
CA ASP A 623 -5.28 8.88 6.29
C ASP A 623 -5.06 7.37 6.25
N ASN A 624 -5.11 6.68 7.40
CA ASN A 624 -4.94 5.23 7.44
C ASN A 624 -6.11 4.49 6.76
N VAL A 625 -7.33 5.01 6.83
CA VAL A 625 -8.52 4.44 6.16
C VAL A 625 -8.40 4.66 4.65
N LEU A 626 -8.05 5.88 4.22
CA LEU A 626 -7.85 6.22 2.81
C LEU A 626 -6.75 5.36 2.17
N ARG A 627 -5.62 5.17 2.87
CA ARG A 627 -4.53 4.31 2.41
C ARG A 627 -4.94 2.84 2.32
N MET A 628 -5.64 2.30 3.33
CA MET A 628 -6.13 0.92 3.28
C MET A 628 -7.12 0.73 2.13
N THR A 629 -7.98 1.73 1.86
CA THR A 629 -8.85 1.73 0.70
C THR A 629 -8.04 1.75 -0.60
N ARG A 630 -7.08 2.66 -0.76
CA ARG A 630 -6.17 2.70 -1.94
C ARG A 630 -5.48 1.36 -2.17
N GLN A 631 -4.92 0.74 -1.13
CA GLN A 631 -4.22 -0.54 -1.24
C GLN A 631 -5.14 -1.66 -1.72
N ARG A 632 -6.42 -1.68 -1.31
CA ARG A 632 -7.40 -2.65 -1.83
C ARG A 632 -7.68 -2.44 -3.32
N TYR A 633 -7.78 -1.18 -3.76
CA TYR A 633 -7.97 -0.83 -5.17
C TYR A 633 -6.76 -1.22 -6.03
N ILE A 634 -5.54 -1.00 -5.53
CA ILE A 634 -4.31 -1.48 -6.19
C ILE A 634 -4.32 -3.01 -6.25
N SER A 635 -4.60 -3.69 -5.13
CA SER A 635 -4.56 -5.15 -5.07
C SER A 635 -5.54 -5.82 -6.04
N VAL A 636 -6.77 -5.32 -6.16
CA VAL A 636 -7.76 -5.87 -7.10
C VAL A 636 -7.39 -5.57 -8.54
N TYR A 637 -6.90 -4.36 -8.84
CA TYR A 637 -6.37 -4.01 -10.16
C TYR A 637 -5.22 -4.95 -10.57
N GLU A 638 -4.20 -5.09 -9.73
CA GLU A 638 -3.01 -5.88 -10.08
C GLU A 638 -3.33 -7.36 -10.26
N ARG A 639 -4.24 -7.89 -9.44
CA ARG A 639 -4.67 -9.28 -9.55
C ARG A 639 -5.49 -9.51 -10.82
N LEU A 640 -6.52 -8.70 -11.07
CA LEU A 640 -7.44 -8.90 -12.20
C LEU A 640 -6.75 -8.65 -13.56
N THR A 641 -5.89 -7.64 -13.63
CA THR A 641 -5.20 -7.27 -14.89
C THR A 641 -3.88 -8.01 -15.09
N GLY A 642 -3.29 -8.57 -14.02
CA GLY A 642 -1.94 -9.12 -14.05
C GLY A 642 -0.83 -8.07 -14.19
N THR A 643 -1.17 -6.77 -14.19
CA THR A 643 -0.24 -5.66 -14.39
C THR A 643 0.07 -5.00 -13.06
N LYS A 644 1.36 -4.79 -12.76
CA LYS A 644 1.78 -4.05 -11.57
C LYS A 644 1.48 -2.56 -11.72
N PHE A 645 0.80 -1.99 -10.73
CA PHE A 645 0.50 -0.57 -10.73
C PHE A 645 1.77 0.22 -10.44
N LYS A 646 2.08 1.18 -11.31
CA LYS A 646 3.23 2.10 -11.17
C LYS A 646 2.68 3.46 -10.77
N GLY A 647 2.21 3.54 -9.53
CA GLY A 647 1.77 4.77 -8.88
C GLY A 647 2.94 5.52 -8.27
#